data_AF-A0A177F9E9-F1
#
_entry.id   AF-A0A177F9E9-F1
#
_cell.length_a   1.000
_cell.length_b   1.000
_cell.length_c   1.000
_cell.angle_alpha   90.00
_cell.angle_beta   90.00
_cell.angle_gamma   90.00
#
_symmetry.space_group_name_H-M   'P 1'
#
loop_
_entity.id
_entity.type
_entity.pdbx_description
1 polymer ?
#
loop_
_entity_poly.entity_id
_entity_poly.type
_entity_poly.pdbx_seq_one_letter_code
_entity_poly.pdbx_strand_id
1 'polypeptide(L)'
;MRLLQNLATGVASCLLLLFASTADAHSRSRNPLNYLSLIENPRIQTPSQRVHCTSSFDLTFDLHQSTEHVRLSLEPNHDIIHEDSYVEYIDKYGNIRHVEKMQREEHKIYQGKAFLVNDDGVNQHVGWARIAIRRDGVKPLFEGAFTVMGNHHNVQLKSNYMATKHELDPELEEDEDEYMAVWRDSDVSRQSHTELKRSAGLTCASDKLEFNTHPDHPIYRDLMLKRDDGFWGDMGAMSIANMFEKRQSNIDGGGVGSGNSAGVNLASTIGSTAGCPTTRKVALVGVATDCTYTASFNSTDTLRQNVISLVNTASELYQSTFNITLGLRNLTVSDGECPGTPSTQTAWNVGCSSSTDITQRLNLFSSWRGQRGDDNAYWSLFTTCNTGAEVGLAWLGQLCNHGSTSQQDTSGNSQSVTGANVIAKTSSEWQVFAHESGHTFGAVHDCDSSTCGDSNVVNSGQCCPLSSSTCDANAQYMMNPFSSPDISKFSPCSVGNICSALGRNSVQSQCLTDNKGVVTISGNQCGNGIVEEAAATPQLANSIQAQFATPATRAVVRRLASSLLLGLSAELALVNVILPRHALAPTEHALQTPPHPTGLTAAVGSNVPVASARVETSSARLSWVATRATMTPMLATAKPAV
;
A
#
# COMPACT_ATOMS: atom_id res chain seq x y z
N MET A 1 -9.55 -42.02 51.79
CA MET A 1 -10.56 -41.38 50.90
C MET A 1 -10.26 -39.92 50.54
N ARG A 2 -9.55 -39.12 51.37
CA ARG A 2 -9.22 -37.72 51.03
C ARG A 2 -8.05 -37.50 50.04
N LEU A 3 -7.14 -38.47 49.89
CA LEU A 3 -6.03 -38.35 48.91
C LEU A 3 -6.47 -38.58 47.45
N LEU A 4 -7.49 -39.42 47.23
CA LEU A 4 -8.00 -39.70 45.87
C LEU A 4 -8.88 -38.58 45.32
N GLN A 5 -9.50 -37.77 46.20
CA GLN A 5 -10.27 -36.60 45.79
C GLN A 5 -9.37 -35.45 45.30
N ASN A 6 -8.17 -35.28 45.89
CA ASN A 6 -7.23 -34.23 45.49
C ASN A 6 -6.50 -34.54 44.17
N LEU A 7 -6.31 -35.82 43.84
CA LEU A 7 -5.74 -36.26 42.56
C LEU A 7 -6.73 -36.10 41.40
N ALA A 8 -8.03 -36.33 41.64
CA ALA A 8 -9.06 -36.13 40.63
C ALA A 8 -9.24 -34.64 40.26
N THR A 9 -9.14 -33.71 41.22
CA THR A 9 -9.18 -32.26 40.96
C THR A 9 -7.92 -31.71 40.29
N GLY A 10 -6.76 -32.35 40.50
CA GLY A 10 -5.51 -32.00 39.82
C GLY A 10 -5.50 -32.41 38.35
N VAL A 11 -5.99 -33.61 38.04
CA VAL A 11 -6.04 -34.13 36.65
C VAL A 11 -7.13 -33.44 35.83
N ALA A 12 -8.28 -33.08 36.43
CA ALA A 12 -9.31 -32.28 35.75
C ALA A 12 -8.85 -30.84 35.45
N SER A 13 -8.04 -30.23 36.32
CA SER A 13 -7.46 -28.90 36.07
C SER A 13 -6.35 -28.93 35.00
N CYS A 14 -5.56 -30.01 34.93
CA CYS A 14 -4.57 -30.17 33.87
C CYS A 14 -5.19 -30.52 32.50
N LEU A 15 -6.35 -31.19 32.46
CA LEU A 15 -7.08 -31.47 31.22
C LEU A 15 -7.87 -30.25 30.69
N LEU A 16 -8.31 -29.33 31.57
CA LEU A 16 -8.92 -28.06 31.16
C LEU A 16 -7.88 -27.02 30.70
N LEU A 17 -6.62 -27.12 31.13
CA LEU A 17 -5.51 -26.31 30.63
C LEU A 17 -4.95 -26.79 29.28
N LEU A 18 -5.30 -28.00 28.83
CA LEU A 18 -4.96 -28.52 27.49
C LEU A 18 -6.00 -28.13 26.42
N PHE A 19 -7.09 -27.46 26.80
CA PHE A 19 -8.07 -26.86 25.89
C PHE A 19 -8.11 -25.33 25.99
N ALA A 20 -7.12 -24.71 26.64
CA ALA A 20 -6.83 -23.31 26.43
C ALA A 20 -6.34 -23.17 24.98
N SER A 21 -7.28 -22.93 24.07
CA SER A 21 -6.97 -22.45 22.73
C SER A 21 -6.11 -21.22 22.94
N THR A 22 -4.86 -21.25 22.48
CA THR A 22 -4.06 -20.05 22.34
C THR A 22 -4.83 -19.15 21.38
N ALA A 23 -5.55 -18.21 21.96
CA ALA A 23 -6.37 -17.28 21.23
C ALA A 23 -5.42 -16.17 20.76
N ASP A 24 -4.84 -16.40 19.60
CA ASP A 24 -3.94 -15.48 18.96
C ASP A 24 -4.76 -14.42 18.17
N ALA A 25 -4.50 -13.14 18.43
CA ALA A 25 -5.04 -12.01 17.66
C ALA A 25 -3.99 -11.52 16.66
N HIS A 26 -4.48 -10.96 15.55
CA HIS A 26 -3.81 -10.93 14.24
C HIS A 26 -4.48 -9.86 13.36
N SER A 27 -3.81 -9.27 12.34
CA SER A 27 -4.52 -8.49 11.31
C SER A 27 -5.60 -9.39 10.68
N ARG A 28 -6.90 -9.08 10.80
CA ARG A 28 -8.01 -9.99 10.40
C ARG A 28 -8.66 -9.64 9.07
N SER A 29 -9.14 -10.65 8.34
CA SER A 29 -10.06 -10.46 7.23
C SER A 29 -11.31 -9.69 7.68
N ARG A 30 -11.89 -8.89 6.76
CA ARG A 30 -13.06 -8.08 7.09
C ARG A 30 -14.31 -8.93 7.38
N ASN A 31 -15.24 -8.33 8.11
CA ASN A 31 -16.58 -8.86 8.28
C ASN A 31 -17.37 -8.90 6.94
N PRO A 32 -18.50 -9.63 6.89
CA PRO A 32 -19.36 -9.65 5.70
C PRO A 32 -19.89 -8.27 5.32
N LEU A 33 -20.18 -8.05 4.04
CA LEU A 33 -20.85 -6.86 3.53
C LEU A 33 -22.36 -6.95 3.80
N ASN A 34 -22.93 -5.85 4.28
CA ASN A 34 -24.38 -5.68 4.37
C ASN A 34 -24.97 -5.17 3.05
N TYR A 35 -24.15 -4.55 2.20
CA TYR A 35 -24.59 -3.88 0.98
C TYR A 35 -23.48 -3.91 -0.09
N LEU A 36 -23.88 -4.07 -1.35
CA LEU A 36 -23.03 -4.06 -2.53
C LEU A 36 -23.76 -3.27 -3.62
N SER A 37 -23.06 -2.36 -4.29
CA SER A 37 -23.55 -1.64 -5.47
C SER A 37 -22.81 -2.12 -6.72
N LEU A 38 -23.41 -1.91 -7.88
CA LEU A 38 -22.71 -2.02 -9.16
C LEU A 38 -22.33 -0.63 -9.65
N ILE A 39 -21.28 -0.56 -10.49
CA ILE A 39 -21.02 0.64 -11.30
C ILE A 39 -22.01 0.65 -12.46
N GLU A 40 -22.78 1.73 -12.56
CA GLU A 40 -23.77 1.93 -13.61
C GLU A 40 -23.32 3.03 -14.58
N ASN A 41 -23.64 2.87 -15.87
CA ASN A 41 -23.37 3.85 -16.93
C ASN A 41 -21.95 4.48 -16.93
N PRO A 42 -20.85 3.69 -16.76
CA PRO A 42 -19.53 4.28 -16.69
C PRO A 42 -19.11 4.86 -18.04
N ARG A 43 -18.64 6.10 -18.03
CA ARG A 43 -18.26 6.84 -19.23
C ARG A 43 -16.98 7.62 -19.04
N ILE A 44 -16.01 7.33 -19.91
CA ILE A 44 -14.80 8.13 -20.08
C ILE A 44 -15.16 9.38 -20.89
N GLN A 45 -14.99 10.56 -20.30
CA GLN A 45 -15.30 11.86 -20.89
C GLN A 45 -14.17 12.32 -21.83
N THR A 46 -13.92 11.55 -22.88
CA THR A 46 -13.07 11.95 -24.01
C THR A 46 -13.85 11.79 -25.32
N PRO A 47 -13.50 12.52 -26.40
CA PRO A 47 -14.21 12.41 -27.68
C PRO A 47 -14.27 10.98 -28.23
N SER A 48 -13.22 10.19 -28.02
CA SER A 48 -13.13 8.79 -28.44
C SER A 48 -13.56 7.77 -27.37
N GLN A 49 -13.80 8.22 -26.13
CA GLN A 49 -13.94 7.38 -24.94
C GLN A 49 -12.73 6.45 -24.67
N ARG A 50 -11.59 6.73 -25.30
CA ARG A 50 -10.33 6.03 -25.10
C ARG A 50 -9.37 6.94 -24.34
N VAL A 51 -8.44 6.32 -23.62
CA VAL A 51 -7.43 7.03 -22.81
C VAL A 51 -6.06 6.41 -23.01
N HIS A 52 -5.06 7.29 -23.08
CA HIS A 52 -3.65 6.91 -23.07
C HIS A 52 -3.09 7.09 -21.65
N CYS A 53 -1.99 6.41 -21.33
CA CYS A 53 -1.35 6.44 -20.02
C CYS A 53 -0.85 7.85 -19.58
N THR A 54 -0.89 8.83 -20.48
CA THR A 54 -0.53 10.24 -20.27
C THR A 54 -1.73 11.20 -20.35
N SER A 55 -2.94 10.68 -20.61
CA SER A 55 -4.15 11.50 -20.75
C SER A 55 -4.73 11.90 -19.41
N SER A 56 -5.15 13.16 -19.28
CA SER A 56 -6.05 13.59 -18.21
C SER A 56 -7.48 13.62 -18.73
N PHE A 57 -8.44 13.16 -17.93
CA PHE A 57 -9.84 13.01 -18.34
C PHE A 57 -10.77 12.94 -17.13
N ASP A 58 -12.07 13.12 -17.37
CA ASP A 58 -13.09 12.82 -16.37
C ASP A 58 -13.70 11.43 -16.62
N LEU A 59 -13.97 10.69 -15.55
CA LEU A 59 -14.70 9.43 -15.55
C LEU A 59 -16.00 9.63 -14.77
N THR A 60 -17.14 9.40 -15.39
CA THR A 60 -18.46 9.55 -14.75
C THR A 60 -19.18 8.22 -14.69
N PHE A 61 -19.91 7.96 -13.61
CA PHE A 61 -20.72 6.76 -13.45
C PHE A 61 -21.77 6.99 -12.35
N ASP A 62 -22.74 6.09 -12.27
CA ASP A 62 -23.77 6.11 -11.27
C ASP A 62 -23.61 4.95 -10.28
N LEU A 63 -24.08 5.16 -9.06
CA LEU A 63 -24.16 4.17 -8.00
C LEU A 63 -25.59 4.09 -7.46
N HIS A 64 -25.86 3.03 -6.70
CA HIS A 64 -27.08 2.89 -5.93
C HIS A 64 -28.35 3.00 -6.78
N GLN A 65 -28.43 2.29 -7.91
CA GLN A 65 -29.57 2.35 -8.84
C GLN A 65 -29.82 3.76 -9.37
N SER A 66 -28.74 4.38 -9.84
CA SER A 66 -28.73 5.71 -10.44
C SER A 66 -29.19 6.85 -9.52
N THR A 67 -28.98 6.70 -8.22
CA THR A 67 -29.33 7.73 -7.21
C THR A 67 -28.13 8.58 -6.78
N GLU A 68 -26.90 8.12 -7.01
CA GLU A 68 -25.69 8.87 -6.75
C GLU A 68 -24.85 8.97 -8.02
N HIS A 69 -24.63 10.20 -8.50
CA HIS A 69 -23.84 10.48 -9.70
C HIS A 69 -22.42 10.89 -9.31
N VAL A 70 -21.45 10.09 -9.72
CA VAL A 70 -20.03 10.30 -9.37
C VAL A 70 -19.26 10.75 -10.60
N ARG A 71 -18.39 11.74 -10.38
CA ARG A 71 -17.37 12.17 -11.35
C ARG A 71 -15.99 12.10 -10.72
N LEU A 72 -15.07 11.38 -11.35
CA LEU A 72 -13.66 11.34 -11.00
C LEU A 72 -12.88 12.16 -12.02
N SER A 73 -12.15 13.18 -11.57
CA SER A 73 -11.23 13.94 -12.42
C SER A 73 -9.84 13.36 -12.27
N LEU A 74 -9.33 12.73 -13.32
CA LEU A 74 -8.18 11.83 -13.30
C LEU A 74 -7.02 12.38 -14.12
N GLU A 75 -5.82 12.27 -13.56
CA GLU A 75 -4.53 12.55 -14.20
C GLU A 75 -3.60 11.34 -14.06
N PRO A 76 -2.63 11.15 -14.98
CA PRO A 76 -1.66 10.06 -14.88
C PRO A 76 -0.90 10.07 -13.55
N ASN A 77 -0.79 8.90 -12.93
CA ASN A 77 0.11 8.74 -11.80
C ASN A 77 1.46 8.22 -12.29
N HIS A 78 2.48 9.07 -12.31
CA HIS A 78 3.80 8.72 -12.84
C HIS A 78 4.70 8.01 -11.83
N ASP A 79 4.38 8.08 -10.54
CA ASP A 79 5.27 7.61 -9.48
C ASP A 79 5.10 6.13 -9.12
N ILE A 80 4.06 5.48 -9.67
CA ILE A 80 3.74 4.08 -9.37
C ILE A 80 4.69 3.11 -10.07
N ILE A 81 5.18 3.47 -11.26
CA ILE A 81 6.09 2.63 -12.05
C ILE A 81 7.32 3.47 -12.36
N HIS A 82 8.43 3.10 -11.73
CA HIS A 82 9.72 3.75 -11.91
C HIS A 82 10.32 3.42 -13.29
N GLU A 83 11.23 4.27 -13.78
CA GLU A 83 11.89 4.08 -15.09
C GLU A 83 12.72 2.79 -15.19
N ASP A 84 13.18 2.30 -14.03
CA ASP A 84 13.96 1.07 -13.87
C ASP A 84 13.11 -0.13 -13.44
N SER A 85 11.78 -0.01 -13.47
CA SER A 85 10.92 -1.08 -13.00
C SER A 85 10.97 -2.30 -13.91
N TYR A 86 11.03 -3.49 -13.32
CA TYR A 86 11.05 -4.75 -14.08
C TYR A 86 10.28 -5.86 -13.36
N VAL A 87 9.80 -6.82 -14.16
CA VAL A 87 9.19 -8.06 -13.70
C VAL A 87 10.15 -9.21 -13.93
N GLU A 88 10.34 -10.05 -12.94
CA GLU A 88 11.12 -11.29 -12.99
C GLU A 88 10.19 -12.48 -12.81
N TYR A 89 10.14 -13.37 -13.80
CA TYR A 89 9.39 -14.61 -13.74
C TYR A 89 10.30 -15.74 -13.32
N ILE A 90 9.98 -16.40 -12.21
CA ILE A 90 10.75 -17.54 -11.71
C ILE A 90 9.94 -18.84 -11.85
N ASP A 91 10.63 -19.94 -12.10
CA ASP A 91 10.03 -21.27 -12.06
C ASP A 91 9.77 -21.73 -10.61
N LYS A 92 9.11 -22.88 -10.45
CA LYS A 92 8.84 -23.46 -9.12
C LYS A 92 10.11 -23.79 -8.31
N TYR A 93 11.27 -23.85 -8.95
CA TYR A 93 12.56 -24.10 -8.29
C TYR A 93 13.35 -22.81 -8.04
N GLY A 94 12.78 -21.64 -8.34
CA GLY A 94 13.43 -20.33 -8.13
C GLY A 94 14.40 -19.94 -9.24
N ASN A 95 14.46 -20.66 -10.37
CA ASN A 95 15.28 -20.24 -11.50
C ASN A 95 14.55 -19.17 -12.31
N ILE A 96 15.27 -18.12 -12.71
CA ILE A 96 14.75 -17.07 -13.57
C ILE A 96 14.44 -17.65 -14.95
N ARG A 97 13.16 -17.61 -15.35
CA ARG A 97 12.71 -17.96 -16.70
C ARG A 97 12.84 -16.78 -17.64
N HIS A 98 12.38 -15.61 -17.21
CA HIS A 98 12.35 -14.41 -18.04
C HIS A 98 12.35 -13.16 -17.16
N VAL A 99 12.93 -12.07 -17.69
CA VAL A 99 12.90 -10.75 -17.08
C VAL A 99 12.47 -9.77 -18.15
N GLU A 100 11.48 -8.93 -17.84
CA GLU A 100 11.01 -7.89 -18.74
C GLU A 100 10.89 -6.55 -18.02
N LYS A 101 11.10 -5.48 -18.78
CA LYS A 101 10.93 -4.13 -18.27
C LYS A 101 9.44 -3.81 -18.13
N MET A 102 9.04 -3.20 -17.02
CA MET A 102 7.71 -2.63 -16.88
C MET A 102 7.64 -1.30 -17.62
N GLN A 103 7.13 -1.31 -18.85
CA GLN A 103 6.97 -0.09 -19.64
C GLN A 103 5.83 0.75 -19.05
N ARG A 104 6.13 1.98 -18.62
CA ARG A 104 5.11 2.89 -18.05
C ARG A 104 3.95 3.09 -19.03
N GLU A 105 4.22 3.04 -20.32
CA GLU A 105 3.29 3.32 -21.41
C GLU A 105 2.15 2.29 -21.49
N GLU A 106 2.42 1.06 -21.07
CA GLU A 106 1.47 -0.06 -21.12
C GLU A 106 0.46 -0.02 -19.96
N HIS A 107 0.69 0.84 -18.97
CA HIS A 107 -0.08 0.87 -17.73
C HIS A 107 -0.91 2.16 -17.59
N LYS A 108 -2.24 2.00 -17.61
CA LYS A 108 -3.23 3.10 -17.50
C LYS A 108 -3.59 3.36 -16.03
N ILE A 109 -2.64 3.90 -15.29
CA ILE A 109 -2.73 4.16 -13.84
C ILE A 109 -2.90 5.65 -13.58
N TYR A 110 -3.92 6.01 -12.82
CA TYR A 110 -4.34 7.39 -12.59
C TYR A 110 -4.56 7.68 -11.11
N GLN A 111 -4.41 8.96 -10.79
CA GLN A 111 -4.76 9.58 -9.52
C GLN A 111 -5.70 10.75 -9.79
N GLY A 112 -6.43 11.22 -8.78
CA GLY A 112 -7.34 12.32 -9.01
C GLY A 112 -8.24 12.67 -7.85
N LYS A 113 -9.28 13.43 -8.18
CA LYS A 113 -10.28 13.96 -7.24
C LYS A 113 -11.64 13.35 -7.54
N ALA A 114 -12.41 13.09 -6.50
CA ALA A 114 -13.78 12.61 -6.58
C ALA A 114 -14.76 13.75 -6.35
N PHE A 115 -15.83 13.77 -7.13
CA PHE A 115 -16.91 14.74 -7.08
C PHE A 115 -18.27 14.03 -7.09
N LEU A 116 -19.22 14.57 -6.34
CA LEU A 116 -20.65 14.25 -6.53
C LEU A 116 -21.27 15.27 -7.47
N VAL A 117 -22.10 14.79 -8.39
CA VAL A 117 -22.85 15.61 -9.34
C VAL A 117 -24.29 15.70 -8.84
N ASN A 118 -24.69 16.88 -8.40
CA ASN A 118 -26.08 17.12 -7.97
C ASN A 118 -27.02 17.13 -9.18
N ASP A 119 -28.33 17.00 -8.93
CA ASP A 119 -29.37 17.08 -9.98
C ASP A 119 -29.30 18.37 -10.81
N ASP A 120 -28.83 19.47 -10.20
CA ASP A 120 -28.62 20.77 -10.85
C ASP A 120 -27.34 20.82 -11.72
N GLY A 121 -26.58 19.72 -11.82
CA GLY A 121 -25.32 19.61 -12.55
C GLY A 121 -24.09 20.19 -11.84
N VAL A 122 -24.26 20.66 -10.60
CA VAL A 122 -23.16 21.21 -9.78
C VAL A 122 -22.25 20.09 -9.30
N ASN A 123 -20.94 20.23 -9.54
CA ASN A 123 -19.92 19.29 -9.08
C ASN A 123 -19.40 19.71 -7.69
N GLN A 124 -19.67 18.90 -6.67
CA GLN A 124 -19.13 19.10 -5.32
C GLN A 124 -17.89 18.23 -5.11
N HIS A 125 -16.75 18.81 -4.73
CA HIS A 125 -15.55 18.05 -4.40
C HIS A 125 -15.75 17.30 -3.08
N VAL A 126 -15.57 15.98 -3.10
CA VAL A 126 -15.90 15.10 -1.97
C VAL A 126 -14.77 14.18 -1.51
N GLY A 127 -13.69 14.06 -2.29
CA GLY A 127 -12.59 13.18 -1.94
C GLY A 127 -11.57 13.00 -3.07
N TRP A 128 -10.83 11.90 -3.00
CA TRP A 128 -9.76 11.52 -3.93
C TRP A 128 -10.12 10.26 -4.71
N ALA A 129 -9.37 9.97 -5.78
CA ALA A 129 -9.49 8.74 -6.55
C ALA A 129 -8.11 8.17 -6.95
N ARG A 130 -7.96 6.84 -6.91
CA ARG A 130 -6.83 6.07 -7.44
C ARG A 130 -7.40 4.95 -8.30
N ILE A 131 -7.23 5.08 -9.61
CA ILE A 131 -7.94 4.23 -10.59
C ILE A 131 -6.95 3.64 -11.58
N ALA A 132 -7.10 2.34 -11.84
CA ALA A 132 -6.46 1.64 -12.93
C ALA A 132 -7.52 1.29 -14.00
N ILE A 133 -7.34 1.78 -15.23
CA ILE A 133 -8.23 1.46 -16.34
C ILE A 133 -7.83 0.09 -16.92
N ARG A 134 -8.74 -0.87 -16.86
CA ARG A 134 -8.58 -2.24 -17.40
C ARG A 134 -9.04 -2.33 -18.85
N ARG A 135 -10.15 -1.67 -19.17
CA ARG A 135 -10.73 -1.58 -20.51
C ARG A 135 -11.21 -0.16 -20.75
N ASP A 136 -10.88 0.42 -21.90
CA ASP A 136 -11.40 1.71 -22.34
C ASP A 136 -12.33 1.55 -23.56
N GLY A 137 -13.00 2.63 -23.95
CA GLY A 137 -14.03 2.62 -24.99
C GLY A 137 -15.43 2.68 -24.41
N VAL A 138 -16.39 2.14 -25.17
CA VAL A 138 -17.84 2.30 -24.89
C VAL A 138 -18.28 1.63 -23.59
N LYS A 139 -17.66 0.51 -23.22
CA LYS A 139 -17.90 -0.22 -21.97
C LYS A 139 -16.62 -0.25 -21.13
N PRO A 140 -16.25 0.86 -20.48
CA PRO A 140 -15.01 0.91 -19.75
C PRO A 140 -15.06 0.03 -18.49
N LEU A 141 -13.92 -0.58 -18.16
CA LEU A 141 -13.71 -1.32 -16.92
C LEU A 141 -12.52 -0.73 -16.19
N PHE A 142 -12.64 -0.57 -14.88
CA PHE A 142 -11.61 0.00 -14.03
C PHE A 142 -11.68 -0.59 -12.62
N GLU A 143 -10.57 -0.50 -11.91
CA GLU A 143 -10.45 -0.93 -10.53
C GLU A 143 -9.69 0.11 -9.71
N GLY A 144 -9.80 0.01 -8.40
CA GLY A 144 -9.08 0.88 -7.45
C GLY A 144 -10.01 1.35 -6.35
N ALA A 145 -9.71 2.52 -5.79
CA ALA A 145 -10.56 3.11 -4.77
C ALA A 145 -10.73 4.62 -4.96
N PHE A 146 -11.83 5.13 -4.44
CA PHE A 146 -12.06 6.55 -4.31
C PHE A 146 -12.79 6.84 -2.99
N THR A 147 -12.85 8.11 -2.60
CA THR A 147 -13.53 8.51 -1.38
C THR A 147 -14.67 9.49 -1.66
N VAL A 148 -15.77 9.31 -0.94
CA VAL A 148 -16.88 10.26 -0.88
C VAL A 148 -17.08 10.61 0.59
N MET A 149 -16.83 11.87 0.95
CA MET A 149 -16.98 12.37 2.33
C MET A 149 -16.23 11.53 3.38
N GLY A 150 -15.06 10.98 3.00
CA GLY A 150 -14.21 10.15 3.85
C GLY A 150 -14.55 8.65 3.86
N ASN A 151 -15.65 8.23 3.23
CA ASN A 151 -15.98 6.81 3.07
C ASN A 151 -15.32 6.24 1.82
N HIS A 152 -14.53 5.19 1.97
CA HIS A 152 -13.84 4.53 0.86
C HIS A 152 -14.80 3.67 0.07
N HIS A 153 -14.73 3.81 -1.24
CA HIS A 153 -15.46 3.02 -2.22
C HIS A 153 -14.42 2.17 -2.94
N ASN A 154 -14.49 0.86 -2.74
CA ASN A 154 -13.59 -0.11 -3.33
C ASN A 154 -14.22 -0.67 -4.60
N VAL A 155 -13.61 -0.39 -5.75
CA VAL A 155 -14.09 -0.84 -7.07
C VAL A 155 -13.29 -2.07 -7.49
N GLN A 156 -14.00 -3.19 -7.69
CA GLN A 156 -13.42 -4.45 -8.10
C GLN A 156 -14.17 -5.00 -9.31
N LEU A 157 -13.46 -5.69 -10.19
CA LEU A 157 -14.11 -6.52 -11.21
C LEU A 157 -14.87 -7.67 -10.55
N LYS A 158 -15.94 -8.15 -11.20
CA LYS A 158 -16.75 -9.30 -10.73
C LYS A 158 -15.84 -10.47 -10.34
N SER A 159 -14.95 -10.90 -11.23
CA SER A 159 -14.03 -12.01 -10.96
C SER A 159 -13.17 -11.81 -9.72
N ASN A 160 -12.62 -10.62 -9.52
CA ASN A 160 -11.77 -10.29 -8.38
C ASN A 160 -12.57 -10.24 -7.07
N TYR A 161 -13.77 -9.65 -7.09
CA TYR A 161 -14.67 -9.68 -5.95
C TYR A 161 -15.04 -11.12 -5.60
N MET A 162 -15.49 -11.92 -6.57
CA MET A 162 -15.90 -13.30 -6.36
C MET A 162 -14.77 -14.19 -5.81
N ALA A 163 -13.52 -13.93 -6.22
CA ALA A 163 -12.35 -14.64 -5.72
C ALA A 163 -11.93 -14.26 -4.28
N THR A 164 -12.39 -13.10 -3.77
CA THR A 164 -11.94 -12.56 -2.47
C THR A 164 -13.08 -12.27 -1.49
N LYS A 165 -14.33 -12.50 -1.90
CA LYS A 165 -15.52 -12.24 -1.08
C LYS A 165 -15.52 -13.12 0.16
N HIS A 166 -16.08 -12.58 1.23
CA HIS A 166 -16.41 -13.35 2.42
C HIS A 166 -17.56 -14.32 2.08
N GLU A 167 -17.64 -15.48 2.76
CA GLU A 167 -18.66 -16.51 2.49
C GLU A 167 -20.09 -15.96 2.54
N LEU A 168 -20.34 -15.07 3.52
CA LEU A 168 -21.62 -14.39 3.75
C LEU A 168 -21.81 -13.10 2.95
N ASP A 169 -20.88 -12.73 2.07
CA ASP A 169 -21.06 -11.56 1.21
C ASP A 169 -22.12 -11.81 0.13
N PRO A 170 -22.78 -10.75 -0.38
CA PRO A 170 -23.70 -10.84 -1.51
C PRO A 170 -23.05 -11.54 -2.71
N GLU A 171 -23.79 -12.47 -3.31
CA GLU A 171 -23.41 -13.13 -4.57
C GLU A 171 -23.70 -12.20 -5.75
N LEU A 172 -22.76 -12.13 -6.69
CA LEU A 172 -22.93 -11.39 -7.93
C LEU A 172 -23.55 -12.30 -9.01
N GLU A 173 -24.40 -11.73 -9.86
CA GLU A 173 -25.00 -12.48 -10.97
C GLU A 173 -23.93 -12.87 -12.01
N GLU A 174 -24.05 -14.08 -12.54
CA GLU A 174 -23.21 -14.50 -13.65
C GLU A 174 -23.59 -13.77 -14.93
N ASP A 175 -22.57 -13.33 -15.66
CA ASP A 175 -22.67 -12.61 -16.93
C ASP A 175 -21.50 -13.05 -17.81
N GLU A 176 -21.68 -13.01 -19.12
CA GLU A 176 -20.65 -13.35 -20.11
C GLU A 176 -19.52 -12.32 -20.15
N ASP A 177 -19.82 -11.05 -19.85
CA ASP A 177 -18.83 -9.96 -19.77
C ASP A 177 -18.48 -9.62 -18.32
N GLU A 178 -17.31 -9.00 -18.14
CA GLU A 178 -16.91 -8.43 -16.86
C GLU A 178 -17.67 -7.13 -16.58
N TYR A 179 -17.98 -6.93 -15.30
CA TYR A 179 -18.54 -5.69 -14.77
C TYR A 179 -17.92 -5.38 -13.41
N MET A 180 -18.24 -4.21 -12.87
CA MET A 180 -17.61 -3.69 -11.66
C MET A 180 -18.61 -3.64 -10.51
N ALA A 181 -18.18 -4.18 -9.37
CA ALA A 181 -18.87 -4.06 -8.10
C ALA A 181 -18.16 -3.03 -7.22
N VAL A 182 -18.94 -2.33 -6.40
CA VAL A 182 -18.48 -1.33 -5.44
C VAL A 182 -19.05 -1.64 -4.09
N TRP A 183 -18.18 -1.72 -3.10
CA TRP A 183 -18.57 -1.77 -1.70
C TRP A 183 -17.86 -0.67 -0.93
N ARG A 184 -18.53 -0.16 0.10
CA ARG A 184 -17.98 0.89 0.95
C ARG A 184 -17.48 0.31 2.24
N ASP A 185 -16.47 0.93 2.83
CA ASP A 185 -15.99 0.49 4.15
C ASP A 185 -17.12 0.52 5.18
N SER A 186 -18.03 1.50 5.09
CA SER A 186 -19.23 1.59 5.96
C SER A 186 -20.24 0.45 5.79
N ASP A 187 -20.20 -0.27 4.66
CA ASP A 187 -21.10 -1.39 4.37
C ASP A 187 -20.62 -2.70 4.99
N VAL A 188 -19.38 -2.73 5.48
CA VAL A 188 -18.81 -3.88 6.21
C VAL A 188 -19.52 -4.02 7.57
N SER A 189 -19.99 -5.23 7.88
CA SER A 189 -20.81 -5.49 9.05
C SER A 189 -20.07 -5.22 10.35
N ARG A 190 -20.74 -4.50 11.25
CA ARG A 190 -20.30 -4.24 12.62
C ARG A 190 -20.87 -5.31 13.54
N GLN A 191 -20.55 -6.59 13.33
CA GLN A 191 -20.96 -7.59 14.31
C GLN A 191 -20.26 -7.28 15.64
N SER A 192 -21.06 -6.91 16.65
CA SER A 192 -20.63 -6.66 18.02
C SER A 192 -20.14 -7.97 18.63
N HIS A 193 -18.85 -8.26 18.52
CA HIS A 193 -18.21 -9.29 19.34
C HIS A 193 -18.07 -8.78 20.79
N THR A 194 -19.18 -8.60 21.49
CA THR A 194 -19.18 -8.40 22.96
C THR A 194 -18.84 -9.70 23.70
N GLU A 195 -19.07 -10.87 23.08
CA GLU A 195 -18.88 -12.18 23.72
C GLU A 195 -17.47 -12.78 23.46
N LEU A 196 -16.86 -12.60 22.27
CA LEU A 196 -15.46 -13.01 22.02
C LEU A 196 -14.42 -12.04 22.61
N LYS A 197 -14.83 -10.83 23.00
CA LYS A 197 -13.96 -9.80 23.60
C LYS A 197 -13.43 -10.16 25.00
N ARG A 198 -13.99 -11.17 25.67
CA ARG A 198 -13.59 -11.52 27.05
C ARG A 198 -12.61 -12.69 27.16
N SER A 199 -12.41 -13.49 26.12
CA SER A 199 -11.61 -14.73 26.21
C SER A 199 -10.43 -14.83 25.25
N ALA A 200 -10.28 -13.90 24.31
CA ALA A 200 -9.14 -13.85 23.40
C ALA A 200 -8.33 -12.57 23.67
N GLY A 201 -7.04 -12.70 23.96
CA GLY A 201 -6.14 -11.55 24.08
C GLY A 201 -6.20 -10.70 22.81
N LEU A 202 -6.16 -9.39 22.96
CA LEU A 202 -6.44 -8.37 21.93
C LEU A 202 -5.18 -7.92 21.16
N THR A 203 -4.11 -8.73 21.13
CA THR A 203 -2.80 -8.36 20.56
C THR A 203 -2.55 -9.00 19.20
N CYS A 204 -2.08 -8.24 18.20
CA CYS A 204 -1.76 -8.73 16.84
C CYS A 204 -0.46 -9.56 16.82
N ALA A 205 -0.19 -10.42 15.82
CA ALA A 205 1.07 -11.16 15.75
C ALA A 205 2.30 -10.28 15.53
N SER A 206 2.14 -9.09 14.95
CA SER A 206 3.21 -8.09 14.92
C SER A 206 3.68 -7.74 16.34
N ASP A 207 2.76 -7.71 17.31
CA ASP A 207 3.05 -7.49 18.75
C ASP A 207 3.62 -8.74 19.44
N LYS A 208 3.76 -9.87 18.73
CA LYS A 208 4.36 -11.12 19.23
C LYS A 208 5.74 -11.38 18.64
N LEU A 209 6.12 -10.63 17.61
CA LEU A 209 7.48 -10.66 17.10
C LEU A 209 8.41 -10.05 18.15
N GLU A 210 9.29 -10.87 18.71
CA GLU A 210 10.25 -10.46 19.74
C GLU A 210 11.04 -9.21 19.30
N PHE A 211 11.50 -9.18 18.05
CA PHE A 211 12.16 -8.00 17.50
C PHE A 211 11.31 -6.72 17.60
N ASN A 212 10.01 -6.80 17.29
CA ASN A 212 9.11 -5.65 17.28
C ASN A 212 8.75 -5.16 18.69
N THR A 213 8.84 -6.01 19.72
CA THR A 213 8.50 -5.66 21.11
C THR A 213 9.71 -5.50 22.01
N HIS A 214 10.91 -5.82 21.53
CA HIS A 214 12.14 -5.75 22.30
C HIS A 214 12.34 -4.33 22.88
N PRO A 215 12.58 -4.18 24.20
CA PRO A 215 12.69 -2.86 24.83
C PRO A 215 13.79 -1.95 24.24
N ASP A 216 14.88 -2.55 23.75
CA ASP A 216 15.99 -1.84 23.11
C ASP A 216 15.75 -1.52 21.61
N HIS A 217 14.57 -1.85 21.06
CA HIS A 217 14.26 -1.56 19.67
C HIS A 217 14.40 -0.05 19.40
N PRO A 218 15.05 0.40 18.30
CA PRO A 218 15.34 1.81 18.05
C PRO A 218 14.12 2.74 18.04
N ILE A 219 12.92 2.18 17.79
CA ILE A 219 11.65 2.90 17.90
C ILE A 219 11.34 3.27 19.36
N TYR A 220 11.62 2.38 20.33
CA TYR A 220 11.33 2.58 21.76
C TYR A 220 12.50 3.13 22.57
N ARG A 221 13.74 2.89 22.13
CA ARG A 221 14.95 3.20 22.92
C ARG A 221 15.01 4.65 23.38
N ASP A 222 14.62 5.59 22.52
CA ASP A 222 14.62 7.02 22.84
C ASP A 222 13.43 7.46 23.73
N LEU A 223 12.40 6.60 23.87
CA LEU A 223 11.31 6.76 24.84
C LEU A 223 11.76 6.32 26.25
N MET A 224 12.54 5.24 26.34
CA MET A 224 12.94 4.60 27.60
C MET A 224 14.11 5.29 28.32
N LEU A 225 15.03 5.93 27.60
CA LEU A 225 16.20 6.62 28.19
C LEU A 225 15.85 7.76 29.17
N LYS A 226 14.59 8.23 29.18
CA LYS A 226 14.10 9.23 30.14
C LYS A 226 13.57 8.62 31.45
N ARG A 227 13.41 7.30 31.51
CA ARG A 227 12.84 6.60 32.67
C ARG A 227 13.86 6.41 33.79
N ASP A 228 15.15 6.45 33.48
CA ASP A 228 16.24 6.30 34.46
C ASP A 228 16.63 7.61 35.18
N ASP A 229 16.14 8.77 34.73
CA ASP A 229 16.39 10.07 35.39
C ASP A 229 15.24 10.52 36.33
N GLY A 230 14.35 9.62 36.75
CA GLY A 230 13.04 10.01 37.30
C GLY A 230 12.53 9.40 38.60
N PHE A 231 13.29 8.59 39.36
CA PHE A 231 12.72 7.91 40.54
C PHE A 231 13.55 7.90 41.84
N TRP A 232 14.60 8.73 41.98
CA TRP A 232 15.25 9.00 43.29
C TRP A 232 15.79 10.44 43.36
N GLY A 233 14.87 11.41 43.28
CA GLY A 233 15.21 12.83 43.27
C GLY A 233 14.28 13.69 44.13
N ASP A 234 13.91 13.21 45.33
CA ASP A 234 13.56 14.10 46.43
C ASP A 234 14.44 13.76 47.63
N MET A 235 15.13 14.79 48.12
CA MET A 235 16.09 14.85 49.23
C MET A 235 17.53 14.36 48.97
N GLY A 236 18.42 15.33 48.71
CA GLY A 236 19.73 15.34 49.36
C GLY A 236 20.99 15.42 48.47
N ALA A 237 21.72 16.52 48.65
CA ALA A 237 23.15 16.71 48.40
C ALA A 237 23.63 16.86 46.93
N MET A 238 23.94 18.12 46.58
CA MET A 238 24.91 18.45 45.56
C MET A 238 26.27 17.81 45.90
N SER A 239 26.90 17.13 44.94
CA SER A 239 28.31 16.72 45.03
C SER A 239 29.07 17.11 43.76
N ILE A 240 29.94 18.10 43.91
CA ILE A 240 30.91 18.61 42.93
C ILE A 240 32.14 17.67 42.93
N ALA A 241 32.01 16.42 42.46
CA ALA A 241 33.09 15.45 42.65
C ALA A 241 33.43 14.48 41.50
N ASN A 242 32.77 14.53 40.33
CA ASN A 242 33.15 13.65 39.20
C ASN A 242 33.55 14.44 37.94
N MET A 243 34.28 15.54 38.14
CA MET A 243 35.10 16.16 37.12
C MET A 243 36.52 15.57 37.25
N PHE A 244 36.95 14.80 36.24
CA PHE A 244 38.28 14.20 35.97
C PHE A 244 38.47 12.67 36.15
N GLU A 245 38.82 12.06 35.01
CA GLU A 245 39.46 10.74 34.75
C GLU A 245 38.65 9.46 35.02
N LYS A 246 38.36 8.62 34.02
CA LYS A 246 39.31 7.99 33.09
C LYS A 246 38.74 7.79 31.68
N ARG A 247 39.58 8.12 30.70
CA ARG A 247 39.48 7.78 29.28
C ARG A 247 39.86 6.30 29.12
N GLN A 248 38.97 5.48 28.58
CA GLN A 248 39.35 4.34 27.76
C GLN A 248 38.46 4.30 26.52
N SER A 249 39.11 4.69 25.42
CA SER A 249 38.68 4.58 24.05
C SER A 249 38.46 3.12 23.65
N ASN A 250 37.28 2.82 23.11
CA ASN A 250 37.19 1.97 21.93
C ASN A 250 36.52 2.77 20.80
N ILE A 251 37.38 3.21 19.90
CA ILE A 251 37.18 3.69 18.52
C ILE A 251 36.70 2.47 17.70
N ASP A 252 35.71 2.48 16.81
CA ASP A 252 35.56 3.22 15.53
C ASP A 252 34.15 2.90 14.96
N GLY A 253 33.35 3.78 14.36
CA GLY A 253 33.55 5.17 14.00
C GLY A 253 32.25 5.79 13.43
N GLY A 254 32.16 7.13 13.54
CA GLY A 254 31.29 7.95 12.68
C GLY A 254 30.21 8.81 13.35
N GLY A 255 30.56 9.67 14.32
CA GLY A 255 29.62 10.64 14.89
C GLY A 255 29.61 11.99 14.18
N VAL A 256 28.48 12.72 14.23
CA VAL A 256 28.43 14.19 14.38
C VAL A 256 27.09 14.58 15.01
N GLY A 257 27.11 15.38 16.08
CA GLY A 257 25.92 16.10 16.57
C GLY A 257 25.53 15.85 18.03
N SER A 258 26.34 16.36 18.96
CA SER A 258 25.86 16.64 20.33
C SER A 258 24.77 17.71 20.25
N GLY A 259 23.53 17.28 20.42
CA GLY A 259 22.35 18.11 20.56
C GLY A 259 21.38 17.37 21.47
N ASN A 260 20.74 18.10 22.38
CA ASN A 260 19.82 17.56 23.39
C ASN A 260 18.73 16.69 22.75
N SER A 261 18.91 15.37 22.70
CA SER A 261 17.86 14.44 22.30
C SER A 261 16.84 14.33 23.43
N ALA A 262 15.87 15.25 23.42
CA ALA A 262 14.66 15.11 24.20
C ALA A 262 13.97 13.81 23.79
N GLY A 263 14.05 12.80 24.67
CA GLY A 263 13.26 11.57 24.55
C GLY A 263 11.79 11.96 24.40
N VAL A 264 11.17 11.51 23.30
CA VAL A 264 9.75 11.74 23.05
C VAL A 264 8.98 10.66 23.76
N ASN A 265 7.93 11.06 24.46
CA ASN A 265 6.78 10.19 24.69
C ASN A 265 5.97 10.20 23.36
N LEU A 266 5.39 9.09 22.89
CA LEU A 266 4.51 9.15 21.70
C LEU A 266 3.40 10.20 21.88
N ALA A 267 2.95 10.42 23.12
CA ALA A 267 2.04 11.51 23.50
C ALA A 267 2.54 12.92 23.15
N SER A 268 3.86 13.13 23.08
CA SER A 268 4.50 14.41 22.77
C SER A 268 4.68 14.69 21.27
N THR A 269 4.53 13.66 20.41
CA THR A 269 4.64 13.80 18.95
C THR A 269 3.31 13.67 18.23
N ILE A 270 2.21 13.43 18.95
CA ILE A 270 0.86 13.29 18.37
C ILE A 270 0.56 14.46 17.42
N GLY A 271 0.25 14.12 16.17
CA GLY A 271 -0.08 15.05 15.09
C GLY A 271 1.10 15.83 14.52
N SER A 272 2.31 15.66 15.05
CA SER A 272 3.51 16.33 14.55
C SER A 272 3.99 15.70 13.25
N THR A 273 4.18 16.52 12.23
CA THR A 273 4.80 16.11 10.96
C THR A 273 6.31 16.36 10.92
N ALA A 274 6.89 16.82 12.04
CA ALA A 274 8.32 17.09 12.12
C ALA A 274 9.15 15.81 11.88
N GLY A 275 10.02 15.84 10.88
CA GLY A 275 10.85 14.73 10.45
C GLY A 275 10.36 14.03 9.18
N CYS A 276 9.09 14.19 8.80
CA CYS A 276 8.62 13.78 7.48
C CYS A 276 9.14 14.72 6.36
N PRO A 277 9.27 14.23 5.12
CA PRO A 277 9.66 15.05 3.98
C PRO A 277 8.73 16.25 3.75
N THR A 278 9.34 17.41 3.50
CA THR A 278 8.61 18.64 3.11
C THR A 278 8.34 18.70 1.60
N THR A 279 9.10 17.93 0.82
CA THR A 279 8.88 17.72 -0.62
C THR A 279 8.52 16.26 -0.87
N ARG A 280 7.83 16.01 -1.99
CA ARG A 280 7.42 14.64 -2.36
C ARG A 280 8.64 13.75 -2.56
N LYS A 281 8.64 12.60 -1.88
CA LYS A 281 9.61 11.52 -2.02
C LYS A 281 8.91 10.26 -2.54
N VAL A 282 9.68 9.33 -3.10
CA VAL A 282 9.19 8.02 -3.55
C VAL A 282 9.92 6.92 -2.77
N ALA A 283 9.14 6.05 -2.13
CA ALA A 283 9.61 4.78 -1.59
C ALA A 283 9.46 3.71 -2.67
N LEU A 284 10.58 3.25 -3.23
CA LEU A 284 10.61 2.20 -4.24
C LEU A 284 10.51 0.83 -3.58
N VAL A 285 9.40 0.13 -3.81
CA VAL A 285 9.05 -1.14 -3.18
C VAL A 285 9.28 -2.29 -4.16
N GLY A 286 9.79 -3.42 -3.65
CA GLY A 286 9.76 -4.69 -4.35
C GLY A 286 8.58 -5.55 -3.91
N VAL A 287 7.94 -6.24 -4.83
CA VAL A 287 6.88 -7.20 -4.54
C VAL A 287 7.29 -8.57 -5.07
N ALA A 288 7.06 -9.62 -4.29
CA ALA A 288 7.18 -10.99 -4.73
C ALA A 288 5.83 -11.69 -4.55
N THR A 289 5.40 -12.49 -5.53
CA THR A 289 4.21 -13.34 -5.40
C THR A 289 4.63 -14.79 -5.28
N ASP A 290 4.12 -15.50 -4.28
CA ASP A 290 4.31 -16.94 -4.19
C ASP A 290 3.41 -17.69 -5.17
N CYS A 291 3.66 -18.99 -5.30
CA CYS A 291 2.91 -19.87 -6.17
C CYS A 291 1.39 -19.85 -5.91
N THR A 292 0.98 -19.71 -4.65
CA THR A 292 -0.44 -19.69 -4.29
C THR A 292 -1.11 -18.42 -4.74
N TYR A 293 -0.42 -17.27 -4.57
CA TYR A 293 -0.88 -16.00 -5.06
C TYR A 293 -0.97 -16.02 -6.59
N THR A 294 0.08 -16.48 -7.29
CA THR A 294 0.05 -16.59 -8.75
C THR A 294 -1.08 -17.50 -9.24
N ALA A 295 -1.29 -18.65 -8.60
CA ALA A 295 -2.37 -19.58 -8.97
C ALA A 295 -3.78 -19.02 -8.77
N SER A 296 -3.94 -17.97 -7.95
CA SER A 296 -5.24 -17.32 -7.74
C SER A 296 -5.67 -16.40 -8.89
N PHE A 297 -4.83 -16.21 -9.91
CA PHE A 297 -5.13 -15.39 -11.08
C PHE A 297 -5.19 -16.21 -12.37
N ASN A 298 -6.01 -15.77 -13.30
CA ASN A 298 -6.16 -16.41 -14.62
C ASN A 298 -4.92 -16.23 -15.50
N SER A 299 -4.16 -15.14 -15.29
CA SER A 299 -2.91 -14.88 -16.00
C SER A 299 -1.94 -14.04 -15.17
N THR A 300 -0.65 -14.13 -15.50
CA THR A 300 0.38 -13.26 -14.93
C THR A 300 0.14 -11.78 -15.21
N ASP A 301 -0.55 -11.43 -16.30
CA ASP A 301 -0.93 -10.06 -16.61
C ASP A 301 -2.01 -9.54 -15.65
N THR A 302 -3.03 -10.34 -15.35
CA THR A 302 -4.06 -9.97 -14.36
C THR A 302 -3.47 -9.82 -12.96
N LEU A 303 -2.54 -10.70 -12.58
CA LEU A 303 -1.78 -10.57 -11.34
C LEU A 303 -0.99 -9.25 -11.29
N ARG A 304 -0.21 -8.98 -12.34
CA ARG A 304 0.61 -7.76 -12.43
C ARG A 304 -0.26 -6.51 -12.32
N GLN A 305 -1.39 -6.49 -13.03
CA GLN A 305 -2.36 -5.40 -12.99
C GLN A 305 -2.99 -5.23 -11.61
N ASN A 306 -3.23 -6.33 -10.87
CA ASN A 306 -3.70 -6.29 -9.49
C ASN A 306 -2.65 -5.63 -8.57
N VAL A 307 -1.41 -6.13 -8.59
CA VAL A 307 -0.32 -5.59 -7.75
C VAL A 307 -0.12 -4.08 -7.99
N ILE A 308 -0.07 -3.65 -9.25
CA ILE A 308 0.06 -2.23 -9.59
C ILE A 308 -1.11 -1.40 -9.04
N SER A 309 -2.34 -1.93 -9.11
CA SER A 309 -3.54 -1.26 -8.59
C SER A 309 -3.50 -1.12 -7.06
N LEU A 310 -3.06 -2.17 -6.36
CA LEU A 310 -2.91 -2.16 -4.91
C LEU A 310 -1.87 -1.13 -4.46
N VAL A 311 -0.71 -1.09 -5.11
CA VAL A 311 0.34 -0.09 -4.84
C VAL A 311 -0.19 1.32 -5.13
N ASN A 312 -0.88 1.54 -6.25
CA ASN A 312 -1.47 2.84 -6.59
C ASN A 312 -2.49 3.31 -5.56
N THR A 313 -3.30 2.39 -5.04
CA THR A 313 -4.34 2.72 -4.06
C THR A 313 -3.75 3.04 -2.69
N ALA A 314 -2.88 2.15 -2.17
CA ALA A 314 -2.21 2.37 -0.88
C ALA A 314 -1.30 3.60 -0.88
N SER A 315 -0.67 3.90 -2.02
CA SER A 315 0.17 5.09 -2.23
C SER A 315 -0.53 6.39 -1.84
N GLU A 316 -1.85 6.50 -2.01
CA GLU A 316 -2.56 7.72 -1.64
C GLU A 316 -2.46 8.04 -0.14
N LEU A 317 -2.61 7.02 0.70
CA LEU A 317 -2.58 7.21 2.14
C LEU A 317 -1.22 7.77 2.57
N TYR A 318 -0.13 7.25 2.00
CA TYR A 318 1.23 7.71 2.30
C TYR A 318 1.51 9.09 1.68
N GLN A 319 1.04 9.32 0.46
CA GLN A 319 1.27 10.57 -0.25
C GLN A 319 0.58 11.73 0.46
N SER A 320 -0.69 11.57 0.83
CA SER A 320 -1.47 12.59 1.52
C SER A 320 -1.04 12.82 2.97
N THR A 321 -0.52 11.79 3.65
CA THR A 321 -0.15 11.88 5.07
C THR A 321 1.31 12.30 5.27
N PHE A 322 2.24 11.79 4.46
CA PHE A 322 3.68 11.88 4.70
C PHE A 322 4.48 12.57 3.59
N ASN A 323 3.84 13.00 2.49
CA ASN A 323 4.52 13.38 1.24
C ASN A 323 5.42 12.25 0.67
N ILE A 324 5.06 10.99 0.90
CA ILE A 324 5.81 9.83 0.40
C ILE A 324 4.88 9.02 -0.49
N THR A 325 5.26 8.86 -1.76
CA THR A 325 4.56 7.97 -2.68
C THR A 325 5.17 6.58 -2.61
N LEU A 326 4.34 5.54 -2.55
CA LEU A 326 4.79 4.16 -2.76
C LEU A 326 4.85 3.87 -4.27
N GLY A 327 6.01 3.47 -4.76
CA GLY A 327 6.24 3.12 -6.17
C GLY A 327 6.74 1.68 -6.31
N LEU A 328 6.28 0.96 -7.33
CA LEU A 328 6.69 -0.41 -7.61
C LEU A 328 7.95 -0.41 -8.48
N ARG A 329 9.08 -0.92 -7.96
CA ARG A 329 10.32 -1.10 -8.71
C ARG A 329 10.51 -2.52 -9.20
N ASN A 330 10.29 -3.50 -8.34
CA ASN A 330 10.52 -4.91 -8.67
C ASN A 330 9.26 -5.72 -8.47
N LEU A 331 8.96 -6.60 -9.42
CA LEU A 331 7.92 -7.61 -9.27
C LEU A 331 8.50 -8.99 -9.59
N THR A 332 8.67 -9.85 -8.60
CA THR A 332 9.05 -11.25 -8.79
C THR A 332 7.79 -12.11 -8.79
N VAL A 333 7.49 -12.76 -9.91
CA VAL A 333 6.30 -13.62 -10.08
C VAL A 333 6.73 -15.09 -10.10
N SER A 334 6.32 -15.84 -9.08
CA SER A 334 6.53 -17.29 -9.04
C SER A 334 5.59 -18.02 -9.99
N ASP A 335 6.02 -19.18 -10.51
CA ASP A 335 5.12 -20.15 -11.16
C ASP A 335 3.93 -20.48 -10.23
N GLY A 336 2.72 -20.57 -10.80
CA GLY A 336 1.51 -20.93 -10.05
C GLY A 336 1.54 -22.37 -9.51
N GLU A 337 2.38 -23.25 -10.05
CA GLU A 337 2.59 -24.57 -9.47
C GLU A 337 3.54 -24.51 -8.27
N CYS A 338 3.02 -24.74 -7.07
CA CYS A 338 3.84 -24.81 -5.86
C CYS A 338 4.82 -26.00 -5.90
N PRO A 339 6.10 -25.80 -5.51
CA PRO A 339 7.05 -26.89 -5.46
C PRO A 339 6.71 -27.86 -4.31
N GLY A 340 6.90 -29.17 -4.55
CA GLY A 340 6.80 -30.17 -3.48
C GLY A 340 7.88 -30.02 -2.40
N THR A 341 9.05 -29.52 -2.78
CA THR A 341 10.13 -29.12 -1.88
C THR A 341 10.65 -27.74 -2.33
N PRO A 342 10.52 -26.68 -1.51
CA PRO A 342 11.03 -25.36 -1.85
C PRO A 342 12.54 -25.38 -2.12
N SER A 343 12.99 -24.59 -3.09
CA SER A 343 14.41 -24.45 -3.37
C SER A 343 15.09 -23.57 -2.33
N THR A 344 16.42 -23.68 -2.22
CA THR A 344 17.20 -22.81 -1.33
C THR A 344 17.22 -21.35 -1.81
N GLN A 345 17.02 -21.11 -3.11
CA GLN A 345 16.99 -19.76 -3.69
C GLN A 345 15.69 -19.03 -3.38
N THR A 346 14.57 -19.75 -3.29
CA THR A 346 13.24 -19.16 -3.03
C THR A 346 12.51 -20.02 -2.01
N ALA A 347 13.11 -20.18 -0.83
CA ALA A 347 12.56 -21.01 0.25
C ALA A 347 11.19 -20.50 0.75
N TRP A 348 10.88 -19.23 0.51
CA TRP A 348 9.59 -18.59 0.77
C TRP A 348 8.49 -19.00 -0.22
N ASN A 349 8.83 -19.53 -1.40
CA ASN A 349 7.86 -19.98 -2.40
C ASN A 349 7.34 -21.37 -2.04
N VAL A 350 6.39 -21.42 -1.12
CA VAL A 350 5.84 -22.65 -0.55
C VAL A 350 4.31 -22.56 -0.44
N GLY A 351 3.64 -23.68 -0.75
CA GLY A 351 2.19 -23.79 -0.64
C GLY A 351 1.66 -23.58 0.78
N CYS A 352 0.35 -23.40 0.93
CA CYS A 352 -0.26 -23.22 2.24
C CYS A 352 -0.19 -24.51 3.07
N SER A 353 0.34 -24.41 4.29
CA SER A 353 0.44 -25.52 5.22
C SER A 353 0.40 -25.01 6.66
N SER A 354 -0.02 -25.86 7.59
CA SER A 354 0.04 -25.56 9.03
C SER A 354 1.47 -25.52 9.58
N SER A 355 2.46 -26.04 8.84
CA SER A 355 3.88 -26.02 9.22
C SER A 355 4.59 -24.72 8.84
N THR A 356 3.98 -23.91 7.97
CA THR A 356 4.55 -22.66 7.47
C THR A 356 3.53 -21.55 7.62
N ASP A 357 3.39 -21.10 8.87
CA ASP A 357 2.57 -19.96 9.24
C ASP A 357 3.13 -18.63 8.69
N ILE A 358 2.39 -17.54 8.91
CA ILE A 358 2.75 -16.22 8.39
C ILE A 358 4.07 -15.69 8.99
N THR A 359 4.40 -16.05 10.22
CA THR A 359 5.67 -15.69 10.87
C THR A 359 6.83 -16.40 10.19
N GLN A 360 6.70 -17.69 9.94
CA GLN A 360 7.72 -18.45 9.22
C GLN A 360 7.84 -18.00 7.76
N ARG A 361 6.75 -17.60 7.11
CA ARG A 361 6.79 -16.96 5.77
C ARG A 361 7.58 -15.66 5.80
N LEU A 362 7.31 -14.79 6.77
CA LEU A 362 8.07 -13.55 6.93
C LEU A 362 9.55 -13.84 7.15
N ASN A 363 9.88 -14.83 7.98
CA ASN A 363 11.26 -15.22 8.25
C ASN A 363 11.99 -15.73 7.00
N LEU A 364 11.37 -16.65 6.24
CA LEU A 364 11.91 -17.19 4.99
C LEU A 364 12.10 -16.09 3.95
N PHE A 365 11.11 -15.21 3.82
CA PHE A 365 11.15 -14.09 2.88
C PHE A 365 12.20 -13.05 3.25
N SER A 366 12.37 -12.79 4.55
CA SER A 366 13.39 -11.88 5.07
C SER A 366 14.80 -12.39 4.82
N SER A 367 15.01 -13.71 4.97
CA SER A 367 16.30 -14.34 4.67
C SER A 367 16.66 -14.19 3.18
N TRP A 368 15.66 -14.33 2.30
CA TRP A 368 15.82 -14.07 0.87
C TRP A 368 16.08 -12.59 0.58
N ARG A 369 15.30 -11.68 1.18
CA ARG A 369 15.46 -10.23 1.00
C ARG A 369 16.86 -9.76 1.39
N GLY A 370 17.37 -10.23 2.53
CA GLY A 370 18.70 -9.87 3.02
C GLY A 370 19.86 -10.25 2.10
N GLN A 371 19.62 -11.09 1.09
CA GLN A 371 20.61 -11.52 0.09
C GLN A 371 20.46 -10.81 -1.26
N ARG A 372 19.44 -9.95 -1.44
CA ARG A 372 19.12 -9.34 -2.73
C ARG A 372 20.12 -8.29 -3.20
N GLY A 373 20.69 -7.51 -2.28
CA GLY A 373 21.63 -6.43 -2.61
C GLY A 373 21.04 -5.32 -3.48
N ASP A 374 19.72 -5.08 -3.40
CA ASP A 374 19.02 -3.99 -4.07
C ASP A 374 18.85 -2.75 -3.17
N ASP A 375 18.48 -1.63 -3.79
CA ASP A 375 18.18 -0.38 -3.10
C ASP A 375 16.67 -0.15 -2.88
N ASN A 376 15.85 -1.21 -2.82
CA ASN A 376 14.43 -1.04 -2.53
C ASN A 376 14.21 -0.61 -1.08
N ALA A 377 13.24 0.28 -0.87
CA ALA A 377 12.83 0.74 0.45
C ALA A 377 12.41 -0.43 1.35
N TYR A 378 11.65 -1.38 0.81
CA TYR A 378 11.33 -2.65 1.44
C TYR A 378 10.79 -3.62 0.38
N TRP A 379 10.56 -4.87 0.79
CA TRP A 379 9.89 -5.88 -0.03
C TRP A 379 8.64 -6.44 0.62
N SER A 380 7.68 -6.80 -0.21
CA SER A 380 6.41 -7.38 0.22
C SER A 380 6.16 -8.73 -0.45
N LEU A 381 5.93 -9.77 0.35
CA LEU A 381 5.50 -11.08 -0.14
C LEU A 381 3.98 -11.15 -0.18
N PHE A 382 3.43 -11.41 -1.36
CA PHE A 382 2.00 -11.58 -1.55
C PHE A 382 1.69 -13.09 -1.66
N THR A 383 0.74 -13.55 -0.84
CA THR A 383 0.39 -14.97 -0.66
C THR A 383 -1.13 -15.13 -0.53
N THR A 384 -1.69 -16.33 -0.76
CA THR A 384 -3.06 -16.63 -0.30
C THR A 384 -3.07 -17.36 1.04
N CYS A 385 -1.90 -17.59 1.65
CA CYS A 385 -1.76 -18.39 2.86
C CYS A 385 -1.82 -17.52 4.11
N ASN A 386 -3.03 -17.29 4.61
CA ASN A 386 -3.27 -16.75 5.94
C ASN A 386 -2.98 -17.79 7.04
N THR A 387 -2.74 -17.33 8.26
CA THR A 387 -2.64 -18.21 9.45
C THR A 387 -3.84 -17.92 10.36
N GLY A 388 -4.83 -18.81 10.38
CA GLY A 388 -6.08 -18.52 11.09
C GLY A 388 -6.71 -17.22 10.56
N ALA A 389 -6.83 -16.20 11.41
CA ALA A 389 -7.33 -14.90 10.99
C ALA A 389 -6.24 -13.95 10.46
N GLU A 390 -4.95 -14.25 10.59
CA GLU A 390 -3.83 -13.37 10.18
C GLU A 390 -3.79 -13.13 8.68
N VAL A 391 -3.81 -11.86 8.25
CA VAL A 391 -3.70 -11.49 6.85
C VAL A 391 -2.46 -10.66 6.54
N GLY A 392 -1.65 -10.29 7.52
CA GLY A 392 -0.42 -9.54 7.30
C GLY A 392 0.55 -9.62 8.46
N LEU A 393 1.83 -9.42 8.17
CA LEU A 393 2.89 -9.32 9.17
C LEU A 393 4.11 -8.56 8.63
N ALA A 394 4.70 -7.70 9.46
CA ALA A 394 5.84 -6.86 9.08
C ALA A 394 6.87 -6.70 10.21
N TRP A 395 8.12 -6.47 9.82
CA TRP A 395 9.14 -6.01 10.75
C TRP A 395 9.03 -4.51 11.00
N LEU A 396 9.02 -4.12 12.28
CA LEU A 396 8.85 -2.73 12.70
C LEU A 396 10.09 -1.88 12.35
N GLY A 397 9.87 -0.74 11.70
CA GLY A 397 10.90 0.28 11.46
C GLY A 397 12.03 -0.14 10.51
N GLN A 398 11.78 -1.11 9.61
CA GLN A 398 12.78 -1.66 8.70
C GLN A 398 12.82 -1.00 7.30
N LEU A 399 12.21 0.17 7.13
CA LEU A 399 12.34 0.98 5.91
C LEU A 399 13.82 1.23 5.58
N CYS A 400 14.18 1.14 4.30
CA CYS A 400 15.54 1.28 3.77
C CYS A 400 16.57 0.33 4.39
N ASN A 401 16.14 -0.72 5.11
CA ASN A 401 17.06 -1.75 5.59
C ASN A 401 17.26 -2.82 4.52
N HIS A 402 18.42 -2.78 3.88
CA HIS A 402 18.81 -3.71 2.81
C HIS A 402 19.48 -4.99 3.35
N GLY A 403 19.99 -4.95 4.58
CA GLY A 403 20.65 -6.10 5.22
C GLY A 403 19.65 -7.01 5.94
N SER A 404 20.10 -8.20 6.33
CA SER A 404 19.39 -9.05 7.28
C SER A 404 20.17 -9.16 8.58
N THR A 405 19.50 -8.92 9.70
CA THR A 405 20.02 -9.25 11.04
C THR A 405 19.44 -10.58 11.48
N SER A 406 20.26 -11.46 12.06
CA SER A 406 19.77 -12.69 12.70
C SER A 406 19.57 -12.44 14.19
N GLN A 407 18.39 -12.76 14.69
CA GLN A 407 18.05 -12.76 16.12
C GLN A 407 17.45 -14.11 16.52
N GLN A 408 17.34 -14.36 17.82
CA GLN A 408 16.62 -15.52 18.35
C GLN A 408 15.35 -15.03 19.04
N ASP A 409 14.22 -15.68 18.75
CA ASP A 409 13.01 -15.47 19.53
C ASP A 409 13.10 -16.12 20.92
N THR A 410 12.08 -15.92 21.75
CA THR A 410 11.98 -16.49 23.10
C THR A 410 11.93 -18.02 23.12
N SER A 411 11.63 -18.65 21.98
CA SER A 411 11.60 -20.11 21.78
C SER A 411 12.92 -20.65 21.22
N GLY A 412 13.92 -19.78 20.96
CA GLY A 412 15.23 -20.13 20.42
C GLY A 412 15.27 -20.26 18.90
N ASN A 413 14.19 -19.92 18.17
CA ASN A 413 14.18 -19.96 16.71
C ASN A 413 14.90 -18.74 16.13
N SER A 414 15.66 -18.96 15.07
CA SER A 414 16.33 -17.86 14.37
C SER A 414 15.34 -17.05 13.54
N GLN A 415 15.28 -15.74 13.79
CA GLN A 415 14.56 -14.75 13.01
C GLN A 415 15.53 -13.95 12.13
N SER A 416 15.24 -13.90 10.84
CA SER A 416 15.89 -13.00 9.88
C SER A 416 15.04 -11.73 9.80
N VAL A 417 15.63 -10.61 10.19
CA VAL A 417 14.97 -9.30 10.25
C VAL A 417 15.55 -8.39 9.18
N THR A 418 14.67 -7.81 8.35
CA THR A 418 15.03 -6.92 7.24
C THR A 418 13.83 -6.05 6.85
N GLY A 419 13.97 -5.17 5.84
CA GLY A 419 12.86 -4.44 5.25
C GLY A 419 11.91 -5.36 4.47
N ALA A 420 11.11 -6.16 5.18
CA ALA A 420 10.21 -7.14 4.60
C ALA A 420 8.87 -7.19 5.35
N ASN A 421 7.82 -7.50 4.60
CA ASN A 421 6.50 -7.82 5.13
C ASN A 421 5.79 -8.88 4.26
N VAL A 422 4.72 -9.46 4.79
CA VAL A 422 3.88 -10.46 4.13
C VAL A 422 2.44 -9.96 4.12
N ILE A 423 1.77 -10.10 2.97
CA ILE A 423 0.39 -9.70 2.73
C ILE A 423 -0.37 -10.90 2.19
N ALA A 424 -1.40 -11.33 2.90
CA ALA A 424 -2.34 -12.34 2.43
C ALA A 424 -3.44 -11.68 1.58
N LYS A 425 -3.84 -12.36 0.51
CA LYS A 425 -4.92 -11.94 -0.38
C LYS A 425 -6.24 -11.86 0.39
N THR A 426 -6.88 -10.70 0.35
CA THR A 426 -8.20 -10.43 0.95
C THR A 426 -9.00 -9.48 0.07
N SER A 427 -10.28 -9.26 0.37
CA SER A 427 -11.07 -8.23 -0.32
C SER A 427 -10.61 -6.81 0.00
N SER A 428 -9.92 -6.60 1.13
CA SER A 428 -9.34 -5.33 1.60
C SER A 428 -7.81 -5.30 1.48
N GLU A 429 -7.26 -5.98 0.47
CA GLU A 429 -5.81 -6.26 0.35
C GLU A 429 -4.94 -5.01 0.34
N TRP A 430 -5.39 -3.90 -0.27
CA TRP A 430 -4.61 -2.65 -0.29
C TRP A 430 -4.49 -2.02 1.11
N GLN A 431 -5.50 -2.19 1.97
CA GLN A 431 -5.47 -1.70 3.37
C GLN A 431 -4.49 -2.53 4.18
N VAL A 432 -4.46 -3.86 3.99
CA VAL A 432 -3.46 -4.73 4.60
C VAL A 432 -2.05 -4.33 4.16
N PHE A 433 -1.83 -4.16 2.86
CA PHE A 433 -0.55 -3.67 2.35
C PHE A 433 -0.16 -2.31 2.95
N ALA A 434 -1.11 -1.38 3.08
CA ALA A 434 -0.87 -0.07 3.70
C ALA A 434 -0.54 -0.18 5.20
N HIS A 435 -1.21 -1.06 5.94
CA HIS A 435 -0.98 -1.33 7.36
C HIS A 435 0.41 -1.95 7.62
N GLU A 436 0.76 -3.00 6.88
CA GLU A 436 2.05 -3.68 7.03
C GLU A 436 3.23 -2.79 6.56
N SER A 437 2.98 -1.96 5.56
CA SER A 437 3.90 -0.87 5.22
C SER A 437 4.04 0.11 6.40
N GLY A 438 2.98 0.35 7.19
CA GLY A 438 2.99 1.30 8.31
C GLY A 438 3.94 0.85 9.41
N HIS A 439 3.91 -0.44 9.74
CA HIS A 439 4.91 -1.08 10.58
C HIS A 439 6.31 -0.95 10.01
N THR A 440 6.49 -1.17 8.71
CA THR A 440 7.80 -1.03 8.05
C THR A 440 8.35 0.40 8.19
N PHE A 441 7.47 1.42 8.16
CA PHE A 441 7.79 2.83 8.42
C PHE A 441 7.94 3.19 9.91
N GLY A 442 7.71 2.23 10.82
CA GLY A 442 7.94 2.38 12.26
C GLY A 442 6.70 2.72 13.09
N ALA A 443 5.49 2.66 12.51
CA ALA A 443 4.27 2.82 13.28
C ALA A 443 3.98 1.58 14.13
N VAL A 444 3.76 1.80 15.43
CA VAL A 444 3.11 0.82 16.30
C VAL A 444 1.59 0.85 16.13
N HIS A 445 0.90 -0.14 16.68
CA HIS A 445 -0.55 -0.16 16.71
C HIS A 445 -1.14 1.01 17.48
N ASP A 446 -2.29 1.49 17.04
CA ASP A 446 -3.11 2.40 17.84
C ASP A 446 -3.64 1.68 19.08
N CYS A 447 -3.68 2.38 20.21
CA CYS A 447 -4.17 1.80 21.46
C CYS A 447 -5.68 1.50 21.35
N ASP A 448 -6.08 0.41 21.99
CA ASP A 448 -7.46 -0.02 22.17
C ASP A 448 -7.83 -0.05 23.68
N SER A 449 -9.09 -0.34 23.98
CA SER A 449 -9.57 -0.42 25.37
C SER A 449 -8.74 -1.35 26.28
N SER A 450 -8.04 -2.35 25.73
CA SER A 450 -7.27 -3.32 26.51
C SER A 450 -5.85 -2.85 26.81
N THR A 451 -5.15 -2.37 25.79
CA THR A 451 -3.81 -1.77 25.90
C THR A 451 -3.85 -0.48 26.73
N CYS A 452 -4.94 0.28 26.66
CA CYS A 452 -5.17 1.42 27.54
C CYS A 452 -5.37 1.04 29.02
N GLY A 453 -5.69 -0.23 29.32
CA GLY A 453 -5.70 -0.76 30.68
C GLY A 453 -4.31 -0.99 31.26
N ASP A 454 -3.28 -1.07 30.42
CA ASP A 454 -1.88 -1.23 30.83
C ASP A 454 -1.08 0.06 30.63
N SER A 455 -0.92 0.81 31.72
CA SER A 455 -0.13 2.04 31.71
C SER A 455 1.34 1.83 31.28
N ASN A 456 1.91 0.63 31.42
CA ASN A 456 3.28 0.39 30.96
C ASN A 456 3.36 0.35 29.44
N VAL A 457 2.40 -0.29 28.75
CA VAL A 457 2.32 -0.38 27.29
C VAL A 457 2.14 1.00 26.66
N VAL A 458 1.27 1.82 27.25
CA VAL A 458 1.04 3.20 26.78
C VAL A 458 2.27 4.08 27.02
N ASN A 459 2.87 4.00 28.22
CA ASN A 459 4.01 4.84 28.58
C ASN A 459 5.34 4.40 27.93
N SER A 460 5.48 3.12 27.56
CA SER A 460 6.62 2.60 26.81
C SER A 460 6.58 2.95 25.33
N GLY A 461 5.44 3.46 24.84
CA GLY A 461 5.20 3.73 23.42
C GLY A 461 4.99 2.47 22.58
N GLN A 462 4.58 1.36 23.20
CA GLN A 462 4.24 0.11 22.49
C GLN A 462 2.85 0.16 21.83
N CYS A 463 2.02 1.14 22.18
CA CYS A 463 0.84 1.51 21.41
C CYS A 463 0.72 3.02 21.27
N CYS A 464 -0.08 3.45 20.28
CA CYS A 464 -0.27 4.84 19.92
C CYS A 464 -1.60 5.38 20.49
N PRO A 465 -1.59 6.23 21.54
CA PRO A 465 -2.82 6.78 22.08
C PRO A 465 -3.45 7.79 21.11
N LEU A 466 -4.78 7.84 21.04
CA LEU A 466 -5.51 8.71 20.11
C LEU A 466 -5.14 10.21 20.27
N SER A 467 -5.02 10.67 21.52
CA SER A 467 -4.62 12.02 21.87
C SER A 467 -3.95 12.06 23.25
N SER A 468 -3.49 13.23 23.69
CA SER A 468 -2.93 13.40 25.04
C SER A 468 -3.94 13.16 26.16
N SER A 469 -5.25 13.23 25.88
CA SER A 469 -6.33 13.05 26.85
C SER A 469 -7.19 11.80 26.61
N THR A 470 -7.00 11.11 25.48
CA THR A 470 -7.81 9.96 25.09
C THR A 470 -6.88 8.88 24.58
N CYS A 471 -6.88 7.74 25.26
CA CYS A 471 -6.01 6.62 24.90
C CYS A 471 -6.61 5.80 23.74
N ASP A 472 -7.82 5.28 23.91
CA ASP A 472 -8.45 4.37 22.94
C ASP A 472 -8.77 5.07 21.61
N ALA A 473 -8.25 4.53 20.51
CA ALA A 473 -8.46 5.00 19.15
C ALA A 473 -9.76 4.47 18.51
N ASN A 474 -10.55 3.68 19.25
CA ASN A 474 -11.85 3.14 18.89
C ASN A 474 -11.87 2.36 17.56
N ALA A 475 -10.73 1.77 17.18
CA ALA A 475 -10.58 1.01 15.94
C ALA A 475 -10.93 1.80 14.66
N GLN A 476 -10.58 3.09 14.60
CA GLN A 476 -10.97 3.99 13.49
C GLN A 476 -9.83 4.33 12.51
N TYR A 477 -8.62 3.81 12.73
CA TYR A 477 -7.41 4.26 12.04
C TYR A 477 -6.61 3.09 11.46
N MET A 478 -5.73 3.40 10.50
CA MET A 478 -5.00 2.42 9.69
C MET A 478 -4.16 1.46 10.53
N MET A 479 -3.63 1.90 11.67
CA MET A 479 -2.82 1.07 12.56
C MET A 479 -3.64 0.42 13.67
N ASN A 480 -4.96 0.29 13.51
CA ASN A 480 -5.74 -0.58 14.38
C ASN A 480 -5.28 -2.05 14.18
N PRO A 481 -5.04 -2.84 15.24
CA PRO A 481 -4.61 -4.24 15.13
C PRO A 481 -5.65 -5.17 14.47
N PHE A 482 -6.83 -4.65 14.12
CA PHE A 482 -7.92 -5.39 13.49
C PHE A 482 -8.51 -4.58 12.32
N SER A 483 -9.10 -5.24 11.34
CA SER A 483 -9.87 -4.53 10.31
C SER A 483 -11.18 -4.01 10.92
N SER A 484 -11.55 -2.78 10.56
CA SER A 484 -12.79 -2.12 10.99
C SER A 484 -13.36 -1.32 9.84
N PRO A 485 -14.69 -1.18 9.75
CA PRO A 485 -15.32 -0.20 8.86
C PRO A 485 -14.72 1.19 9.06
N ASP A 486 -14.63 1.97 7.99
CA ASP A 486 -14.25 3.38 7.95
C ASP A 486 -12.75 3.70 8.18
N ILE A 487 -11.87 2.69 8.19
CA ILE A 487 -10.41 2.87 8.30
C ILE A 487 -9.86 3.51 7.04
N SER A 488 -9.57 4.81 7.15
CA SER A 488 -9.24 5.67 6.01
C SER A 488 -7.93 6.45 6.16
N LYS A 489 -7.40 6.53 7.38
CA LYS A 489 -6.31 7.46 7.74
C LYS A 489 -5.43 6.87 8.83
N PHE A 490 -4.18 7.31 8.89
CA PHE A 490 -3.35 7.12 10.08
C PHE A 490 -3.88 7.98 11.25
N SER A 491 -3.75 7.49 12.47
CA SER A 491 -4.08 8.29 13.65
C SER A 491 -3.08 9.44 13.79
N PRO A 492 -3.46 10.55 14.48
CA PRO A 492 -2.50 11.60 14.80
C PRO A 492 -1.24 11.06 15.51
N CYS A 493 -1.38 10.03 16.36
CA CYS A 493 -0.22 9.41 16.98
C CYS A 493 0.64 8.65 15.98
N SER A 494 0.07 7.81 15.11
CA SER A 494 0.86 7.08 14.11
C SER A 494 1.60 8.05 13.19
N VAL A 495 0.98 9.19 12.84
CA VAL A 495 1.63 10.26 12.07
C VAL A 495 2.87 10.78 12.80
N GLY A 496 2.70 11.14 14.07
CA GLY A 496 3.79 11.59 14.94
C GLY A 496 4.90 10.56 15.10
N ASN A 497 4.52 9.30 15.28
CA ASN A 497 5.43 8.17 15.44
C ASN A 497 6.30 8.00 14.18
N ILE A 498 5.71 7.92 12.99
CA ILE A 498 6.47 7.75 11.74
C ILE A 498 7.35 8.98 11.50
N CYS A 499 6.79 10.19 11.54
CA CYS A 499 7.56 11.39 11.21
C CYS A 499 8.73 11.62 12.17
N SER A 500 8.52 11.42 13.47
CA SER A 500 9.59 11.55 14.46
C SER A 500 10.66 10.45 14.30
N ALA A 501 10.27 9.21 13.97
CA ALA A 501 11.21 8.12 13.74
C ALA A 501 12.10 8.36 12.52
N LEU A 502 11.54 8.90 11.43
CA LEU A 502 12.30 9.35 10.25
C LEU A 502 13.23 10.52 10.60
N GLY A 503 12.72 11.54 11.28
CA GLY A 503 13.49 12.73 11.65
C GLY A 503 14.66 12.46 12.59
N ARG A 504 14.58 11.40 13.40
CA ARG A 504 15.63 10.97 14.35
C ARG A 504 16.54 9.89 13.79
N ASN A 505 16.25 9.38 12.60
CA ASN A 505 16.94 8.24 12.01
C ASN A 505 16.82 6.95 12.86
N SER A 506 15.76 6.82 13.67
CA SER A 506 15.36 5.54 14.27
C SER A 506 14.81 4.58 13.21
N VAL A 507 14.30 5.14 12.12
CA VAL A 507 13.96 4.46 10.87
C VAL A 507 14.79 5.07 9.77
N GLN A 508 15.43 4.22 8.97
CA GLN A 508 16.25 4.66 7.85
C GLN A 508 15.35 5.19 6.72
N SER A 509 15.76 6.30 6.10
CA SER A 509 14.99 6.96 5.03
C SER A 509 15.84 7.44 3.87
N GLN A 510 17.14 7.11 3.87
CA GLN A 510 18.11 7.59 2.89
C GLN A 510 17.92 6.99 1.49
N CYS A 511 17.18 5.89 1.37
CA CYS A 511 16.85 5.27 0.08
C CYS A 511 15.66 5.94 -0.62
N LEU A 512 14.95 6.87 0.05
CA LEU A 512 13.81 7.57 -0.55
C LEU A 512 14.29 8.51 -1.66
N THR A 513 13.77 8.33 -2.87
CA THR A 513 14.17 9.11 -4.04
C THR A 513 13.31 10.35 -4.21
N ASP A 514 13.82 11.34 -4.94
CA ASP A 514 13.02 12.49 -5.32
C ASP A 514 11.97 12.10 -6.36
N ASN A 515 10.79 12.70 -6.21
CA ASN A 515 9.75 12.63 -7.22
C ASN A 515 10.25 13.31 -8.51
N LYS A 516 10.40 12.54 -9.59
CA LYS A 516 10.77 13.08 -10.91
C LYS A 516 9.53 13.62 -11.64
N GLY A 517 8.70 14.44 -10.99
CA GLY A 517 7.37 14.94 -11.44
C GLY A 517 7.30 15.68 -12.78
N VAL A 518 8.31 15.55 -13.62
CA VAL A 518 8.37 15.94 -15.02
C VAL A 518 9.05 14.80 -15.78
N VAL A 519 8.28 14.00 -16.52
CA VAL A 519 8.85 13.28 -17.66
C VAL A 519 9.20 14.38 -18.67
N THR A 520 10.48 14.69 -18.85
CA THR A 520 10.90 15.45 -20.03
C THR A 520 10.39 14.69 -21.24
N ILE A 521 9.46 15.30 -21.96
CA ILE A 521 8.93 14.84 -23.25
C ILE A 521 10.10 14.87 -24.24
N SER A 522 10.98 13.88 -24.16
CA SER A 522 12.09 13.70 -25.08
C SER A 522 12.40 12.22 -25.17
N GLY A 523 11.69 11.55 -26.08
CA GLY A 523 11.90 10.15 -26.43
C GLY A 523 10.59 9.41 -26.57
N ASN A 524 10.07 9.37 -27.80
CA ASN A 524 9.07 8.43 -28.29
C ASN A 524 7.61 8.76 -27.93
N GLN A 525 6.98 9.61 -28.75
CA GLN A 525 5.53 9.62 -28.85
C GLN A 525 5.07 8.35 -29.59
N CYS A 526 4.48 7.38 -28.88
CA CYS A 526 3.84 6.24 -29.51
C CYS A 526 2.39 6.60 -29.91
N GLY A 527 2.01 6.32 -31.17
CA GLY A 527 0.65 6.52 -31.70
C GLY A 527 0.56 7.38 -32.96
N ASN A 528 1.67 7.95 -33.45
CA ASN A 528 1.76 8.69 -34.71
C ASN A 528 2.13 7.82 -35.93
N GLY A 529 2.34 6.51 -35.75
CA GLY A 529 2.68 5.58 -36.83
C GLY A 529 4.14 5.67 -37.32
N ILE A 530 5.06 6.19 -36.51
CA ILE A 530 6.49 6.25 -36.83
C ILE A 530 7.25 5.24 -35.96
N VAL A 531 8.08 4.40 -36.60
CA VAL A 531 9.04 3.53 -35.90
C VAL A 531 10.27 4.37 -35.58
N GLU A 532 10.54 4.59 -34.30
CA GLU A 532 11.74 5.31 -33.83
C GLU A 532 12.75 4.30 -33.25
N GLU A 533 14.04 4.46 -33.58
CA GLU A 533 15.11 3.56 -33.15
C GLU A 533 15.29 3.60 -31.62
N ALA A 534 15.36 2.42 -31.01
CA ALA A 534 15.62 2.27 -29.58
C ALA A 534 17.00 2.86 -29.22
N ALA A 535 16.99 3.89 -28.37
CA ALA A 535 18.20 4.37 -27.71
C ALA A 535 18.71 3.27 -26.75
N ALA A 536 19.73 2.54 -27.18
CA ALA A 536 20.45 1.61 -26.33
C ALA A 536 21.21 2.39 -25.23
N THR A 537 20.71 2.37 -24.00
CA THR A 537 21.49 2.77 -22.82
C THR A 537 22.53 1.69 -22.50
N PRO A 538 23.84 2.01 -22.46
CA PRO A 538 24.89 1.04 -22.20
C PRO A 538 25.08 0.83 -20.69
N GLN A 539 24.13 0.17 -20.02
CA GLN A 539 24.33 -0.27 -18.63
C GLN A 539 23.90 -1.72 -18.32
N LEU A 540 23.25 -2.42 -19.25
CA LEU A 540 22.94 -3.86 -19.09
C LEU A 540 24.01 -4.83 -19.64
N ALA A 541 25.12 -4.33 -20.17
CA ALA A 541 26.18 -5.20 -20.72
C ALA A 541 27.21 -5.68 -19.66
N ASN A 542 27.31 -5.03 -18.50
CA ASN A 542 28.40 -5.29 -17.54
C ASN A 542 28.09 -6.29 -16.43
N SER A 543 26.83 -6.69 -16.21
CA SER A 543 26.48 -7.71 -15.21
C SER A 543 26.39 -9.13 -15.78
N ILE A 544 26.15 -9.29 -17.09
CA ILE A 544 25.99 -10.61 -17.73
C ILE A 544 27.36 -11.22 -18.14
N GLN A 545 28.41 -10.41 -18.32
CA GLN A 545 29.74 -10.91 -18.70
C GLN A 545 30.59 -11.48 -17.56
N ALA A 546 30.14 -11.40 -16.30
CA ALA A 546 30.93 -11.84 -15.16
C ALA A 546 30.82 -13.34 -14.83
N GLN A 547 29.88 -14.08 -15.43
CA GLN A 547 29.66 -15.51 -15.09
C GLN A 547 30.02 -16.52 -16.18
N PHE A 548 30.35 -16.09 -17.41
CA PHE A 548 30.68 -17.01 -18.51
C PHE A 548 31.85 -16.53 -19.38
N ALA A 549 33.09 -16.58 -18.86
CA ALA A 549 34.27 -16.54 -19.73
C ALA A 549 35.48 -17.22 -19.07
N THR A 550 35.98 -18.29 -19.69
CA THR A 550 37.29 -18.88 -19.36
C THR A 550 38.43 -17.99 -19.90
N PRO A 551 39.67 -18.11 -19.38
CA PRO A 551 40.77 -17.21 -19.70
C PRO A 551 41.16 -17.12 -21.19
N ALA A 552 40.78 -18.12 -22.00
CA ALA A 552 41.11 -18.20 -23.42
C ALA A 552 40.30 -17.24 -24.31
N THR A 553 39.07 -16.88 -23.92
CA THR A 553 38.16 -16.08 -24.75
C THR A 553 38.47 -14.58 -24.72
N ARG A 554 39.17 -14.10 -23.67
CA ARG A 554 39.58 -12.69 -23.53
C ARG A 554 40.67 -12.25 -24.52
N ALA A 555 41.46 -13.18 -25.07
CA ALA A 555 42.57 -12.84 -25.96
C ALA A 555 42.13 -12.57 -27.42
N VAL A 556 41.03 -13.18 -27.87
CA VAL A 556 40.52 -13.03 -29.24
C VAL A 556 39.76 -11.72 -29.42
N VAL A 557 38.95 -11.32 -28.43
CA VAL A 557 38.16 -10.08 -28.49
C VAL A 557 39.04 -8.82 -28.44
N ARG A 558 40.17 -8.86 -27.70
CA ARG A 558 41.15 -7.76 -27.68
C ARG A 558 41.88 -7.56 -29.01
N ARG A 559 41.99 -8.58 -29.86
CA ARG A 559 42.66 -8.45 -31.17
C ARG A 559 41.75 -7.88 -32.26
N LEU A 560 40.43 -8.07 -32.15
CA LEU A 560 39.46 -7.55 -33.12
C LEU A 560 39.12 -6.07 -32.90
N ALA A 561 39.14 -5.59 -31.64
CA ALA A 561 38.85 -4.19 -31.32
C ALA A 561 39.92 -3.19 -31.79
N SER A 562 41.19 -3.63 -31.92
CA SER A 562 42.28 -2.75 -32.39
C SER A 562 42.31 -2.52 -33.91
N SER A 563 41.56 -3.28 -34.70
CA SER A 563 41.55 -3.15 -36.17
C SER A 563 40.45 -2.24 -36.71
N LEU A 564 39.46 -1.85 -35.90
CA LEU A 564 38.33 -1.02 -36.37
C LEU A 564 38.51 0.49 -36.11
N LEU A 565 39.52 0.89 -35.32
CA LEU A 565 39.76 2.29 -34.92
C LEU A 565 40.76 3.06 -35.82
N LEU A 566 41.20 2.47 -36.94
CA LEU A 566 42.16 3.09 -37.88
C LEU A 566 41.54 3.44 -39.26
N GLY A 567 40.21 3.40 -39.40
CA GLY A 567 39.54 3.51 -40.71
C GLY A 567 38.84 4.83 -41.06
N LEU A 568 38.73 5.82 -40.16
CA LEU A 568 38.00 7.06 -40.44
C LEU A 568 38.74 8.29 -39.89
N SER A 569 39.74 8.76 -40.62
CA SER A 569 40.28 10.13 -40.52
C SER A 569 41.18 10.42 -41.72
N ALA A 570 40.58 10.70 -42.88
CA ALA A 570 41.20 11.48 -43.95
C ALA A 570 40.14 11.80 -45.02
N GLU A 571 39.52 12.97 -44.95
CA GLU A 571 39.34 13.84 -46.13
C GLU A 571 38.76 15.22 -45.73
N LEU A 572 39.44 16.25 -46.25
CA LEU A 572 39.06 17.65 -46.46
C LEU A 572 38.89 18.61 -45.26
N ALA A 573 39.97 19.36 -45.03
CA ALA A 573 39.91 20.78 -44.69
C ALA A 573 40.20 21.60 -45.97
N LEU A 574 39.45 22.70 -46.22
CA LEU A 574 39.96 23.98 -46.76
C LEU A 574 38.86 25.04 -47.02
N VAL A 575 39.09 26.24 -46.44
CA VAL A 575 38.69 27.61 -46.88
C VAL A 575 37.23 28.07 -46.66
N ASN A 576 36.86 29.29 -46.24
CA ASN A 576 37.39 30.41 -45.44
C ASN A 576 36.29 31.53 -45.45
N VAL A 577 36.10 32.25 -44.33
CA VAL A 577 35.80 33.71 -44.20
C VAL A 577 34.39 34.25 -44.58
N ILE A 578 33.71 34.91 -43.62
CA ILE A 578 33.24 36.33 -43.57
C ILE A 578 32.06 36.50 -42.56
N LEU A 579 32.25 37.36 -41.54
CA LEU A 579 31.30 37.99 -40.59
C LEU A 579 30.49 39.13 -41.27
N PRO A 580 29.37 39.71 -40.73
CA PRO A 580 29.19 40.05 -39.31
C PRO A 580 27.76 40.06 -38.70
N ARG A 581 27.79 40.34 -37.39
CA ARG A 581 26.73 40.66 -36.40
C ARG A 581 25.67 41.67 -36.86
N HIS A 582 24.45 41.53 -36.32
CA HIS A 582 23.69 42.67 -35.77
C HIS A 582 22.79 42.25 -34.60
N ALA A 583 22.90 42.98 -33.49
CA ALA A 583 21.98 43.02 -32.37
C ALA A 583 20.86 44.03 -32.63
N LEU A 584 19.69 43.88 -31.98
CA LEU A 584 18.87 44.94 -31.36
C LEU A 584 17.51 44.39 -30.89
N ALA A 585 17.16 44.68 -29.63
CA ALA A 585 15.79 44.88 -29.12
C ALA A 585 15.70 46.37 -28.70
N PRO A 586 14.59 46.94 -28.15
CA PRO A 586 13.19 46.50 -28.00
C PRO A 586 12.15 47.58 -28.45
N THR A 587 10.84 47.34 -28.35
CA THR A 587 9.81 48.41 -28.12
C THR A 587 8.46 47.87 -27.64
N GLU A 588 7.90 48.57 -26.65
CA GLU A 588 6.59 48.42 -26.01
C GLU A 588 5.45 49.05 -26.85
N HIS A 589 4.19 48.65 -26.60
CA HIS A 589 3.05 49.58 -26.60
C HIS A 589 1.89 49.09 -25.73
N ALA A 590 1.46 49.96 -24.82
CA ALA A 590 0.33 49.85 -23.91
C ALA A 590 -1.01 50.27 -24.55
N LEU A 591 -2.14 49.82 -23.99
CA LEU A 591 -3.45 50.47 -24.19
C LEU A 591 -4.25 50.53 -22.88
N GLN A 592 -4.81 51.72 -22.62
CA GLN A 592 -5.51 52.17 -21.42
C GLN A 592 -7.05 52.02 -21.53
N THR A 593 -7.72 51.82 -20.38
CA THR A 593 -9.13 52.17 -20.06
C THR A 593 -9.22 53.67 -19.65
N PRO A 594 -10.38 54.39 -19.50
CA PRO A 594 -11.66 54.07 -18.80
C PRO A 594 -12.90 54.80 -19.46
N PRO A 595 -14.06 55.22 -18.81
CA PRO A 595 -14.53 55.15 -17.40
C PRO A 595 -16.02 54.82 -17.10
N HIS A 596 -16.31 54.77 -15.79
CA HIS A 596 -17.55 54.59 -14.97
C HIS A 596 -18.70 55.61 -15.16
N PRO A 597 -19.92 55.34 -14.61
CA PRO A 597 -20.37 55.84 -13.27
C PRO A 597 -21.14 54.78 -12.42
N THR A 598 -20.97 54.60 -11.09
CA THR A 598 -21.61 55.26 -9.89
C THR A 598 -23.10 55.58 -10.04
N GLY A 599 -24.06 55.38 -9.13
CA GLY A 599 -24.27 54.85 -7.75
C GLY A 599 -25.83 54.77 -7.57
N LEU A 600 -26.46 54.11 -6.60
CA LEU A 600 -26.78 54.61 -5.25
C LEU A 600 -27.88 53.71 -4.61
N THR A 601 -27.67 53.38 -3.33
CA THR A 601 -28.64 53.35 -2.18
C THR A 601 -29.95 52.54 -2.16
N ALA A 602 -30.02 51.70 -1.12
CA ALA A 602 -30.99 51.71 0.00
C ALA A 602 -32.27 50.83 -0.02
N ALA A 603 -32.33 50.00 1.03
CA ALA A 603 -33.41 49.86 2.03
C ALA A 603 -34.53 48.79 1.88
N VAL A 604 -34.53 47.90 2.89
CA VAL A 604 -35.62 47.57 3.84
C VAL A 604 -36.99 47.07 3.31
N GLY A 605 -37.44 45.94 3.88
CA GLY A 605 -38.86 45.59 4.06
C GLY A 605 -39.24 44.20 3.51
N SER A 606 -39.30 43.14 4.31
CA SER A 606 -40.46 42.67 5.10
C SER A 606 -41.55 41.91 4.31
N ASN A 607 -41.75 40.65 4.73
CA ASN A 607 -43.01 39.89 4.86
C ASN A 607 -43.78 39.32 3.63
N VAL A 608 -43.71 37.98 3.49
CA VAL A 608 -44.79 36.96 3.77
C VAL A 608 -46.02 36.91 2.80
N PRO A 609 -46.71 35.76 2.61
CA PRO A 609 -46.57 34.80 1.50
C PRO A 609 -47.80 34.80 0.55
N VAL A 610 -47.77 34.05 -0.55
CA VAL A 610 -49.03 33.67 -1.26
C VAL A 610 -48.97 32.21 -1.71
N ALA A 611 -49.95 31.45 -1.25
CA ALA A 611 -50.29 30.10 -1.67
C ALA A 611 -51.29 30.11 -2.83
N SER A 612 -51.18 29.13 -3.74
CA SER A 612 -52.21 28.54 -4.63
C SER A 612 -51.56 28.14 -5.96
N ALA A 613 -51.89 27.05 -6.64
CA ALA A 613 -52.79 25.94 -6.38
C ALA A 613 -52.46 24.82 -7.37
N ARG A 614 -52.79 23.59 -6.96
CA ARG A 614 -53.16 22.41 -7.76
C ARG A 614 -53.47 22.65 -9.25
N VAL A 615 -52.88 21.79 -10.08
CA VAL A 615 -53.57 21.18 -11.22
C VAL A 615 -53.33 19.67 -11.17
N GLU A 616 -54.41 18.92 -10.95
CA GLU A 616 -54.51 17.48 -11.19
C GLU A 616 -54.56 17.22 -12.69
N THR A 617 -53.80 16.24 -13.18
CA THR A 617 -54.21 15.45 -14.36
C THR A 617 -53.83 13.99 -14.16
N SER A 618 -54.88 13.19 -14.00
CA SER A 618 -54.91 11.73 -14.05
C SER A 618 -54.77 11.19 -15.48
N SER A 619 -54.06 10.09 -15.68
CA SER A 619 -54.30 9.07 -16.73
C SER A 619 -53.53 7.81 -16.33
N ALA A 620 -54.18 6.81 -15.73
CA ALA A 620 -54.87 5.68 -16.38
C ALA A 620 -53.93 4.51 -16.71
N ARG A 621 -54.19 3.41 -16.00
CA ARG A 621 -53.53 2.10 -16.02
C ARG A 621 -53.71 1.38 -17.35
N LEU A 622 -52.72 0.58 -17.74
CA LEU A 622 -52.89 -0.58 -18.62
C LEU A 622 -52.23 -1.80 -17.96
N SER A 623 -53.09 -2.71 -17.53
CA SER A 623 -52.77 -4.06 -17.06
C SER A 623 -52.70 -4.98 -18.27
N TRP A 624 -51.62 -5.77 -18.36
CA TRP A 624 -51.59 -6.97 -19.20
C TRP A 624 -51.47 -8.19 -18.29
N VAL A 625 -52.54 -8.99 -18.30
CA VAL A 625 -52.58 -10.36 -17.80
C VAL A 625 -52.14 -11.26 -18.95
N ALA A 626 -51.14 -12.11 -18.73
CA ALA A 626 -50.85 -13.24 -19.60
C ALA A 626 -50.58 -14.50 -18.76
N THR A 627 -51.12 -15.59 -19.27
CA THR A 627 -51.53 -16.81 -18.59
C THR A 627 -50.36 -17.78 -18.33
N ARG A 628 -50.48 -18.55 -17.24
CA ARG A 628 -49.69 -19.74 -16.90
C ARG A 628 -49.48 -20.70 -18.08
N ALA A 629 -48.24 -21.14 -18.25
CA ALA A 629 -47.91 -22.46 -18.79
C ALA A 629 -46.98 -23.18 -17.80
N THR A 630 -47.50 -24.23 -17.20
CA THR A 630 -46.79 -25.21 -16.36
C THR A 630 -45.96 -26.14 -17.22
N MET A 631 -44.63 -26.21 -16.99
CA MET A 631 -43.80 -27.33 -17.44
C MET A 631 -43.03 -27.92 -16.25
N THR A 632 -43.35 -29.18 -16.00
CA THR A 632 -42.75 -30.11 -15.05
C THR A 632 -41.38 -30.56 -15.54
N PRO A 633 -40.34 -30.64 -14.70
CA PRO A 633 -39.17 -31.47 -14.98
C PRO A 633 -39.36 -32.87 -14.35
N MET A 634 -39.32 -33.90 -15.19
CA MET A 634 -39.24 -35.30 -14.80
C MET A 634 -37.91 -35.59 -14.09
N LEU A 635 -38.01 -36.32 -12.98
CA LEU A 635 -36.93 -37.07 -12.35
C LEU A 635 -36.27 -38.03 -13.36
N ALA A 636 -34.94 -38.01 -13.45
CA ALA A 636 -34.16 -39.14 -13.93
C ALA A 636 -33.10 -39.48 -12.88
N THR A 637 -33.41 -40.50 -12.08
CA THR A 637 -32.50 -41.24 -11.21
C THR A 637 -31.58 -42.12 -12.04
N ALA A 638 -30.27 -42.02 -11.84
CA ALA A 638 -29.33 -43.11 -12.14
C ALA A 638 -28.20 -43.11 -11.11
N LYS A 639 -28.16 -44.18 -10.31
CA LYS A 639 -27.08 -44.60 -9.40
C LYS A 639 -26.54 -45.95 -9.95
N PRO A 640 -25.45 -46.52 -9.43
CA PRO A 640 -24.22 -46.78 -10.18
C PRO A 640 -23.93 -48.28 -10.39
N ALA A 641 -22.94 -48.61 -11.24
CA ALA A 641 -22.10 -49.82 -11.13
C ALA A 641 -20.98 -49.80 -12.20
N VAL A 642 -19.72 -49.67 -11.78
CA VAL A 642 -18.63 -50.69 -11.77
C VAL A 642 -17.34 -49.97 -11.42
#